data_AF-A0A7K3CVB9-F1
#
_entry.id   AF-A0A7K3CVB9-F1
#
_cell.length_a   1.000
_cell.length_b   1.000
_cell.length_c   1.000
_cell.angle_alpha   90.00
_cell.angle_beta   90.00
_cell.angle_gamma   90.00
#
_symmetry.space_group_name_H-M   'P 1'
#
loop_
_entity.id
_entity.type
_entity.pdbx_description
1 polymer ?
#
loop_
_entity_poly.entity_id
_entity_poly.type
_entity_poly.pdbx_seq_one_letter_code
_entity_poly.pdbx_strand_id
1 'polypeptide(L)'
;MKASRSDAQRTGEARGTAIAVIGASCRVPSASTPAQLWSLLMEGTDAVSAWPAERGAGSPSWRGGFLDDVASFDAAFFGITPDEAAAMDPQQRLALELVWEAMEDAGVRNDRLRGSRTGVFVGVSSDDYAGLAAHGGTPGPGGPHDFTGRHRAVIANRVSWHLGLRGPSLAVDAAQASSLVAVHLACESIRSGDADLAFAAGVNLILSPESMRATANLGALSAKGRCATFDENADGFVRGEGGGVVLLKPLDRALADGDRVYCVIEGSAVNNDGGGERLTDPDADGQRDVLRRAYADAGISPDTVQYVELHGTGTPVGDPVEAAAVADVIARGDAGGDAGREPLRVGSVKTNLGHLEAAAGIVGLLKAALSLRHRRLPPTLHFTAPNPAIPLDELNLRVQTEPTDWPAPDGQLVAGVSSFGIGGTNCHVVLTEAPEPAEVRDDTPRPTADRPLPWVLSARTGEALDAQAARLHTYVQQHPETGTADIAHSLAAGRATWEHRAVVVGEDGDDLTAGLARLHEQAVTGVAEPGRTAFLFSGVGSHRVGMGRELYEAYPVFAAALDEVLDHFVPGLDLRAVLLGDDAAAAAEALDGMRYMQPALFAFQVALYRLVTSWGVTPDLLVGHSFGEIVAAHVSGALPLAHAAALVAARGELMEQLPPGGAMIAVEATEEELLTALDGVDDVSVGVINGPRAVVLSGADESVTRIAGTLAADGHRTSRLRVKNAAHSPLMAPMLEEFARRIHGLDVSAPAVPIVSTVTGRTGAELTEEYWVEHLSATVRFHDALAECRAQGVTRFVELGPGSVLTPLVAPGETETAVALQHRDHPEARALLTGLATAWTAGTPVDWAVAVGPARRVDLPTYAFRRRRHWLDERPAVEEAEEHLSSATLALRDSISSEPDGFLIRWLADHMAHLTGSAAVDPDATFRDLGLDSVLSVELRNRLVSATGLRMPASILFDYPTLRDLADHLHERIVGAFAPAPAPAPASDASAAVAGSPGATAVDDDDPVAIVGMACRLPGGIDSPQQLWDALAAGVDATSDFPEDRGWDLANLFDPDPANPGTTYTRRGGFLSAAGDFDAEFFGISPREAAAMDPQQRLLLET
;
A
#
# COMPACT_ATOMS: atom_id res chain seq x y z
N MET A 1 20.67 -8.62 32.62
CA MET A 1 21.16 -9.65 33.58
C MET A 1 20.37 -10.92 33.33
N LYS A 2 21.04 -12.06 33.03
CA LYS A 2 20.47 -13.40 32.73
C LYS A 2 19.11 -13.46 32.00
N ALA A 3 19.16 -13.58 30.67
CA ALA A 3 18.10 -14.26 29.92
C ALA A 3 18.17 -15.78 30.19
N SER A 4 17.02 -16.45 30.30
CA SER A 4 16.94 -17.92 30.37
C SER A 4 15.81 -18.45 29.49
N ARG A 5 16.21 -19.05 28.36
CA ARG A 5 15.51 -20.00 27.50
C ARG A 5 14.13 -20.48 27.99
N SER A 6 13.09 -20.21 27.18
CA SER A 6 11.83 -20.97 27.17
C SER A 6 11.23 -21.09 25.75
N ASP A 7 12.06 -21.06 24.70
CA ASP A 7 11.63 -21.05 23.28
C ASP A 7 11.37 -22.45 22.68
N ALA A 8 11.18 -23.48 23.51
CA ALA A 8 11.10 -24.88 23.07
C ALA A 8 9.79 -25.57 23.50
N GLN A 9 8.69 -24.82 23.63
CA GLN A 9 7.44 -25.35 24.19
C GLN A 9 6.14 -24.69 23.67
N ARG A 10 6.15 -24.15 22.44
CA ARG A 10 4.95 -23.54 21.79
C ARG A 10 4.44 -24.24 20.53
N THR A 11 5.11 -25.29 20.05
CA THR A 11 4.76 -25.93 18.76
C THR A 11 3.43 -26.69 18.82
N GLY A 12 3.16 -27.41 19.92
CA GLY A 12 1.95 -28.24 20.06
C GLY A 12 0.61 -27.50 20.31
N GLU A 13 0.59 -26.17 20.44
CA GLU A 13 -0.67 -25.38 20.53
C GLU A 13 -1.14 -24.84 19.17
N ALA A 14 -0.30 -24.89 18.13
CA ALA A 14 -0.48 -24.13 16.89
C ALA A 14 -1.73 -24.51 16.06
N ARG A 15 -2.15 -25.79 16.08
CA ARG A 15 -3.34 -26.26 15.34
C ARG A 15 -4.67 -25.67 15.83
N GLY A 16 -4.73 -25.10 17.04
CA GLY A 16 -5.92 -24.44 17.58
C GLY A 16 -6.14 -23.00 17.11
N THR A 17 -5.33 -22.50 16.16
CA THR A 17 -5.39 -21.08 15.73
C THR A 17 -6.50 -20.87 14.70
N ALA A 18 -7.61 -20.28 15.16
CA ALA A 18 -8.69 -19.79 14.31
C ALA A 18 -8.22 -18.61 13.44
N ILE A 19 -8.67 -18.57 12.18
CA ILE A 19 -8.17 -17.62 11.17
C ILE A 19 -9.26 -16.62 10.79
N ALA A 20 -9.02 -15.34 11.01
CA ALA A 20 -9.92 -14.25 10.63
C ALA A 20 -9.82 -13.92 9.14
N VAL A 21 -10.97 -13.75 8.48
CA VAL A 21 -11.08 -13.07 7.18
C VAL A 21 -11.18 -11.57 7.44
N ILE A 22 -10.09 -10.83 7.22
CA ILE A 22 -10.00 -9.39 7.55
C ILE A 22 -10.23 -8.44 6.37
N GLY A 23 -10.23 -8.95 5.14
CA GLY A 23 -10.54 -8.17 3.95
C GLY A 23 -10.99 -9.06 2.80
N ALA A 24 -11.82 -8.51 1.92
CA ALA A 24 -12.44 -9.22 0.81
C ALA A 24 -12.57 -8.35 -0.45
N SER A 25 -12.42 -8.95 -1.62
CA SER A 25 -12.74 -8.33 -2.92
C SER A 25 -13.27 -9.36 -3.92
N CYS A 26 -13.98 -8.88 -4.94
CA CYS A 26 -14.43 -9.73 -6.04
C CYS A 26 -14.69 -8.96 -7.34
N ARG A 27 -14.58 -9.66 -8.47
CA ARG A 27 -15.16 -9.24 -9.75
C ARG A 27 -15.92 -10.43 -10.30
N VAL A 28 -17.23 -10.30 -10.42
CA VAL A 28 -18.12 -11.34 -10.94
C VAL A 28 -19.15 -10.68 -11.88
N PRO A 29 -19.89 -11.46 -12.69
CA PRO A 29 -20.90 -10.91 -13.59
C PRO A 29 -21.88 -10.01 -12.84
N SER A 30 -22.07 -8.79 -13.36
CA SER A 30 -22.92 -7.74 -12.76
C SER A 30 -22.55 -7.26 -11.33
N ALA A 31 -21.44 -7.68 -10.73
CA ALA A 31 -20.99 -7.17 -9.43
C ALA A 31 -19.46 -7.04 -9.30
N SER A 32 -19.01 -5.83 -9.00
CA SER A 32 -17.59 -5.46 -8.89
C SER A 32 -17.10 -5.28 -7.45
N THR A 33 -17.93 -5.48 -6.42
CA THR A 33 -17.50 -5.43 -5.01
C THR A 33 -18.27 -6.44 -4.15
N PRO A 34 -17.77 -6.83 -2.96
CA PRO A 34 -18.53 -7.67 -2.04
C PRO A 34 -19.90 -7.10 -1.66
N ALA A 35 -20.03 -5.76 -1.57
CA ALA A 35 -21.30 -5.09 -1.33
C ALA A 35 -22.27 -5.22 -2.53
N GLN A 36 -21.78 -5.06 -3.76
CA GLN A 36 -22.59 -5.29 -4.97
C GLN A 36 -22.98 -6.76 -5.14
N LEU A 37 -22.08 -7.68 -4.81
CA LEU A 37 -22.37 -9.12 -4.77
C LEU A 37 -23.48 -9.42 -3.75
N TRP A 38 -23.41 -8.83 -2.56
CA TRP A 38 -24.45 -8.99 -1.54
C TRP A 38 -25.82 -8.51 -2.03
N SER A 39 -25.90 -7.32 -2.65
CA SER A 39 -27.15 -6.82 -3.25
C SER A 39 -27.68 -7.76 -4.34
N LEU A 40 -26.83 -8.18 -5.28
CA LEU A 40 -27.18 -9.10 -6.38
C LEU A 40 -27.77 -10.41 -5.84
N LEU A 41 -27.15 -10.98 -4.82
CA LEU A 41 -27.60 -12.21 -4.16
C LEU A 41 -28.94 -12.03 -3.44
N MET A 42 -29.10 -10.95 -2.68
CA MET A 42 -30.31 -10.68 -1.90
C MET A 42 -31.51 -10.27 -2.76
N GLU A 43 -31.28 -9.66 -3.93
CA GLU A 43 -32.29 -9.40 -4.95
C GLU A 43 -32.71 -10.67 -5.72
N GLY A 44 -31.92 -11.75 -5.64
CA GLY A 44 -32.16 -12.99 -6.36
C GLY A 44 -31.87 -12.88 -7.86
N THR A 45 -30.87 -12.08 -8.24
CA THR A 45 -30.53 -11.81 -9.64
C THR A 45 -29.76 -12.98 -10.26
N ASP A 46 -30.18 -13.36 -11.47
CA ASP A 46 -29.48 -14.27 -12.40
C ASP A 46 -28.63 -13.44 -13.36
N ALA A 47 -27.31 -13.56 -13.27
CA ALA A 47 -26.33 -12.83 -14.06
C ALA A 47 -25.83 -13.61 -15.28
N VAL A 48 -26.48 -14.75 -15.63
CA VAL A 48 -26.11 -15.55 -16.80
C VAL A 48 -26.59 -14.87 -18.09
N SER A 49 -25.64 -14.46 -18.92
CA SER A 49 -25.86 -13.76 -20.18
C SER A 49 -25.49 -14.63 -21.40
N ALA A 50 -25.61 -14.06 -22.60
CA ALA A 50 -25.21 -14.72 -23.85
C ALA A 50 -23.72 -14.50 -24.13
N TRP A 51 -23.11 -15.35 -24.96
CA TRP A 51 -21.70 -15.23 -25.37
C TRP A 51 -21.33 -13.80 -25.85
N PRO A 52 -20.30 -13.14 -25.28
CA PRO A 52 -19.90 -11.78 -25.66
C PRO A 52 -19.31 -11.74 -27.08
N ALA A 53 -19.75 -10.77 -27.89
CA ALA A 53 -19.39 -10.71 -29.31
C ALA A 53 -17.90 -10.44 -29.55
N GLU A 54 -17.25 -9.69 -28.66
CA GLU A 54 -15.82 -9.36 -28.71
C GLU A 54 -14.90 -10.55 -28.35
N ARG A 55 -15.46 -11.69 -27.87
CA ARG A 55 -14.71 -12.94 -27.67
C ARG A 55 -14.68 -13.83 -28.94
N GLY A 56 -15.15 -13.31 -30.08
CA GLY A 56 -15.08 -13.99 -31.38
C GLY A 56 -16.27 -14.91 -31.67
N ALA A 57 -16.08 -15.82 -32.63
CA ALA A 57 -17.15 -16.61 -33.24
C ALA A 57 -17.69 -17.75 -32.34
N GLY A 58 -18.51 -17.38 -31.36
CA GLY A 58 -19.30 -18.29 -30.53
C GLY A 58 -20.65 -18.69 -31.13
N SER A 59 -21.45 -19.46 -30.36
CA SER A 59 -22.85 -19.76 -30.70
C SER A 59 -23.81 -18.82 -29.96
N PRO A 60 -24.86 -18.29 -30.61
CA PRO A 60 -25.91 -17.53 -29.91
C PRO A 60 -26.74 -18.37 -28.94
N SER A 61 -26.58 -19.71 -28.95
CA SER A 61 -27.16 -20.61 -27.95
C SER A 61 -26.31 -20.75 -26.68
N TRP A 62 -25.05 -20.30 -26.69
CA TRP A 62 -24.18 -20.39 -25.52
C TRP A 62 -24.58 -19.36 -24.47
N ARG A 63 -24.54 -19.80 -23.22
CA ARG A 63 -24.85 -19.02 -22.02
C ARG A 63 -23.70 -19.17 -21.04
N GLY A 64 -23.49 -18.14 -20.22
CA GLY A 64 -22.46 -18.11 -19.19
C GLY A 64 -22.57 -16.84 -18.36
N GLY A 65 -22.02 -16.87 -17.15
CA GLY A 65 -21.78 -15.65 -16.40
C GLY A 65 -20.51 -15.00 -16.91
N PHE A 66 -20.60 -13.96 -17.72
CA PHE A 66 -19.43 -13.28 -18.31
C PHE A 66 -19.14 -11.95 -17.61
N LEU A 67 -17.87 -11.55 -17.54
CA LEU A 67 -17.49 -10.21 -17.13
C LEU A 67 -17.65 -9.22 -18.29
N ASP A 68 -18.19 -8.03 -17.99
CA ASP A 68 -18.39 -6.96 -18.97
C ASP A 68 -17.08 -6.47 -19.60
N ASP A 69 -15.96 -6.57 -18.85
CA ASP A 69 -14.62 -6.21 -19.30
C ASP A 69 -13.57 -7.14 -18.66
N VAL A 70 -12.68 -7.67 -19.51
CA VAL A 70 -11.50 -8.47 -19.13
C VAL A 70 -10.22 -7.95 -19.80
N ALA A 71 -10.33 -6.91 -20.63
CA ALA A 71 -9.22 -6.38 -21.41
C ALA A 71 -8.64 -5.12 -20.77
N SER A 72 -9.43 -4.33 -20.04
CA SER A 72 -8.92 -3.09 -19.44
C SER A 72 -8.21 -3.30 -18.09
N PHE A 73 -7.08 -2.63 -17.89
CA PHE A 73 -6.23 -2.72 -16.70
C PHE A 73 -5.43 -1.42 -16.51
N ASP A 74 -5.12 -1.03 -15.26
CA ASP A 74 -4.28 0.15 -14.97
C ASP A 74 -2.80 -0.25 -14.87
N ALA A 75 -2.17 -0.50 -16.03
CA ALA A 75 -0.78 -0.96 -16.09
C ALA A 75 0.21 0.03 -15.44
N ALA A 76 -0.04 1.33 -15.59
CA ALA A 76 0.80 2.39 -15.05
C ALA A 76 0.84 2.37 -13.52
N PHE A 77 -0.32 2.18 -12.85
CA PHE A 77 -0.38 2.04 -11.39
C PHE A 77 0.50 0.89 -10.88
N PHE A 78 0.47 -0.26 -11.56
CA PHE A 78 1.27 -1.43 -11.19
C PHE A 78 2.74 -1.36 -11.62
N GLY A 79 3.14 -0.31 -12.36
CA GLY A 79 4.49 -0.13 -12.88
C GLY A 79 4.86 -1.13 -13.99
N ILE A 80 3.88 -1.44 -14.84
CA ILE A 80 3.91 -2.40 -15.95
C ILE A 80 3.77 -1.61 -17.26
N THR A 81 4.55 -1.98 -18.30
CA THR A 81 4.49 -1.31 -19.61
C THR A 81 3.25 -1.75 -20.41
N PRO A 82 2.77 -0.96 -21.39
CA PRO A 82 1.68 -1.40 -22.27
C PRO A 82 1.96 -2.74 -22.97
N ASP A 83 3.19 -2.97 -23.42
CA ASP A 83 3.61 -4.24 -24.04
C ASP A 83 3.54 -5.43 -23.07
N GLU A 84 4.02 -5.27 -21.84
CA GLU A 84 3.92 -6.33 -20.83
C GLU A 84 2.46 -6.59 -20.46
N ALA A 85 1.64 -5.54 -20.30
CA ALA A 85 0.22 -5.65 -20.00
C ALA A 85 -0.58 -6.34 -21.13
N ALA A 86 -0.22 -6.11 -22.39
CA ALA A 86 -0.79 -6.81 -23.55
C ALA A 86 -0.35 -8.29 -23.62
N ALA A 87 0.89 -8.61 -23.22
CA ALA A 87 1.37 -9.98 -23.11
C ALA A 87 0.77 -10.74 -21.91
N MET A 88 0.38 -10.03 -20.85
CA MET A 88 -0.21 -10.60 -19.63
C MET A 88 -1.61 -11.19 -19.86
N ASP A 89 -1.80 -12.44 -19.41
CA ASP A 89 -3.11 -13.05 -19.21
C ASP A 89 -3.98 -12.12 -18.36
N PRO A 90 -5.20 -11.76 -18.82
CA PRO A 90 -6.22 -11.10 -18.01
C PRO A 90 -6.39 -11.63 -16.58
N GLN A 91 -6.16 -12.93 -16.34
CA GLN A 91 -6.18 -13.52 -15.00
C GLN A 91 -5.09 -12.95 -14.07
N GLN A 92 -3.89 -12.63 -14.59
CA GLN A 92 -2.84 -11.94 -13.82
C GLN A 92 -3.25 -10.51 -13.46
N ARG A 93 -3.88 -9.81 -14.42
CA ARG A 93 -4.35 -8.43 -14.27
C ARG A 93 -5.47 -8.33 -13.24
N LEU A 94 -6.45 -9.22 -13.33
CA LEU A 94 -7.55 -9.34 -12.39
C LEU A 94 -7.06 -9.67 -10.97
N ALA A 95 -6.13 -10.62 -10.83
CA ALA A 95 -5.56 -10.97 -9.52
C ALA A 95 -4.83 -9.79 -8.85
N LEU A 96 -4.08 -8.98 -9.62
CA LEU A 96 -3.40 -7.79 -9.09
C LEU A 96 -4.38 -6.74 -8.55
N GLU A 97 -5.44 -6.41 -9.31
CA GLU A 97 -6.46 -5.47 -8.85
C GLU A 97 -7.24 -6.01 -7.63
N LEU A 98 -7.67 -7.27 -7.67
CA LEU A 98 -8.43 -7.86 -6.57
C LEU A 98 -7.61 -7.95 -5.27
N VAL A 99 -6.32 -8.31 -5.35
CA VAL A 99 -5.46 -8.33 -4.16
C VAL A 99 -5.26 -6.92 -3.60
N TRP A 100 -5.09 -5.91 -4.46
CA TRP A 100 -5.01 -4.52 -4.02
C TRP A 100 -6.29 -4.07 -3.31
N GLU A 101 -7.45 -4.37 -3.90
CA GLU A 101 -8.76 -4.02 -3.35
C GLU A 101 -9.03 -4.74 -2.01
N ALA A 102 -8.67 -6.02 -1.86
CA ALA A 102 -8.82 -6.75 -0.60
C ALA A 102 -7.89 -6.23 0.51
N MET A 103 -6.69 -5.76 0.14
CA MET A 103 -5.76 -5.09 1.05
C MET A 103 -6.33 -3.75 1.56
N GLU A 104 -6.91 -2.93 0.67
CA GLU A 104 -7.56 -1.67 1.05
C GLU A 104 -8.86 -1.88 1.85
N ASP A 105 -9.63 -2.93 1.54
CA ASP A 105 -10.82 -3.32 2.30
C ASP A 105 -10.47 -3.72 3.75
N ALA A 106 -9.34 -4.40 3.95
CA ALA A 106 -8.80 -4.66 5.30
C ALA A 106 -8.24 -3.41 6.01
N GLY A 107 -8.07 -2.30 5.30
CA GLY A 107 -7.36 -1.11 5.81
C GLY A 107 -5.86 -1.36 6.03
N VAL A 108 -5.28 -2.33 5.31
CA VAL A 108 -3.85 -2.65 5.38
C VAL A 108 -3.11 -1.78 4.36
N ARG A 109 -1.98 -1.19 4.76
CA ARG A 109 -1.16 -0.36 3.86
C ARG A 109 -0.02 -1.18 3.24
N ASN A 110 0.25 -0.97 1.96
CA ASN A 110 1.32 -1.64 1.20
C ASN A 110 2.72 -1.48 1.86
N ASP A 111 3.02 -0.32 2.44
CA ASP A 111 4.30 -0.06 3.12
C ASP A 111 4.55 -0.99 4.33
N ARG A 112 3.48 -1.49 4.97
CA ARG A 112 3.56 -2.48 6.06
C ARG A 112 3.68 -3.92 5.57
N LEU A 113 3.30 -4.22 4.33
CA LEU A 113 3.40 -5.56 3.75
C LEU A 113 4.75 -5.81 3.07
N ARG A 114 5.40 -4.78 2.53
CA ARG A 114 6.69 -4.91 1.84
C ARG A 114 7.76 -5.49 2.77
N GLY A 115 8.34 -6.63 2.38
CA GLY A 115 9.33 -7.37 3.15
C GLY A 115 8.75 -8.35 4.17
N SER A 116 7.43 -8.32 4.45
CA SER A 116 6.77 -9.25 5.37
C SER A 116 6.66 -10.67 4.78
N ARG A 117 6.47 -11.67 5.66
CA ARG A 117 6.16 -13.05 5.26
C ARG A 117 4.67 -13.19 4.93
N THR A 118 4.12 -12.31 4.09
CA THR A 118 2.74 -12.47 3.61
C THR A 118 2.72 -13.49 2.47
N GLY A 119 1.88 -14.52 2.58
CA GLY A 119 1.70 -15.54 1.56
C GLY A 119 0.68 -15.17 0.48
N VAL A 120 0.72 -15.83 -0.67
CA VAL A 120 -0.20 -15.65 -1.80
C VAL A 120 -0.54 -17.02 -2.40
N PHE A 121 -1.80 -17.41 -2.34
CA PHE A 121 -2.30 -18.71 -2.81
C PHE A 121 -3.46 -18.47 -3.78
N VAL A 122 -3.29 -18.81 -5.06
CA VAL A 122 -4.26 -18.48 -6.11
C VAL A 122 -4.74 -19.75 -6.82
N GLY A 123 -6.04 -20.03 -6.72
CA GLY A 123 -6.70 -21.06 -7.52
C GLY A 123 -6.86 -20.63 -8.98
N VAL A 124 -6.34 -21.42 -9.92
CA VAL A 124 -6.42 -21.16 -11.38
C VAL A 124 -6.28 -22.48 -12.15
N SER A 125 -7.05 -22.65 -13.23
CA SER A 125 -6.97 -23.84 -14.09
C SER A 125 -6.94 -23.56 -15.60
N SER A 126 -7.60 -22.50 -16.09
CA SER A 126 -7.65 -22.20 -17.54
C SER A 126 -6.41 -21.44 -18.05
N ASP A 127 -6.10 -21.62 -19.34
CA ASP A 127 -5.02 -20.95 -20.06
C ASP A 127 -5.44 -20.46 -21.47
N ASP A 128 -6.73 -20.16 -21.65
CA ASP A 128 -7.32 -19.68 -22.92
C ASP A 128 -6.48 -18.57 -23.59
N TYR A 129 -5.88 -17.64 -22.83
CA TYR A 129 -5.05 -16.56 -23.38
C TYR A 129 -3.76 -17.05 -24.04
N ALA A 130 -3.13 -18.10 -23.50
CA ALA A 130 -1.99 -18.76 -24.10
C ALA A 130 -2.41 -19.53 -25.38
N GLY A 131 -3.57 -20.19 -25.34
CA GLY A 131 -4.19 -20.82 -26.50
C GLY A 131 -4.45 -19.84 -27.65
N LEU A 132 -5.04 -18.68 -27.35
CA LEU A 132 -5.29 -17.61 -28.33
C LEU A 132 -3.99 -17.11 -28.97
N ALA A 133 -2.94 -16.87 -28.18
CA ALA A 133 -1.64 -16.42 -28.68
C ALA A 133 -0.96 -17.44 -29.61
N ALA A 134 -1.16 -18.75 -29.37
CA ALA A 134 -0.59 -19.81 -30.20
C ALA A 134 -1.33 -20.02 -31.54
N HIS A 135 -2.64 -19.79 -31.58
CA HIS A 135 -3.49 -20.13 -32.75
C HIS A 135 -3.92 -18.92 -33.60
N GLY A 136 -3.78 -17.69 -33.10
CA GLY A 136 -4.47 -16.52 -33.64
C GLY A 136 -4.04 -16.02 -35.03
N GLY A 137 -2.93 -16.49 -35.60
CA GLY A 137 -2.36 -16.00 -36.87
C GLY A 137 -1.81 -14.57 -36.83
N THR A 138 -2.26 -13.77 -35.87
CA THR A 138 -1.62 -12.56 -35.37
C THR A 138 -0.43 -12.97 -34.50
N PRO A 139 0.82 -12.62 -34.85
CA PRO A 139 1.90 -12.71 -33.87
C PRO A 139 1.51 -11.80 -32.70
N GLY A 140 1.50 -12.34 -31.49
CA GLY A 140 1.43 -11.52 -30.28
C GLY A 140 2.58 -10.50 -30.23
N PRO A 141 2.68 -9.66 -29.18
CA PRO A 141 3.71 -8.62 -29.11
C PRO A 141 5.12 -9.13 -29.43
N GLY A 142 5.43 -10.37 -29.03
CA GLY A 142 6.60 -11.11 -29.54
C GLY A 142 7.86 -10.62 -28.86
N GLY A 143 8.14 -11.12 -27.67
CA GLY A 143 9.22 -10.58 -26.85
C GLY A 143 9.37 -11.21 -25.46
N PRO A 144 10.25 -10.64 -24.62
CA PRO A 144 10.68 -11.25 -23.36
C PRO A 144 9.55 -11.46 -22.34
N HIS A 145 8.44 -10.72 -22.48
CA HIS A 145 7.27 -10.82 -21.60
C HIS A 145 6.33 -11.98 -21.94
N ASP A 146 6.44 -12.64 -23.10
CA ASP A 146 5.48 -13.68 -23.53
C ASP A 146 5.40 -14.85 -22.54
N PHE A 147 6.53 -15.28 -21.97
CA PHE A 147 6.58 -16.34 -20.98
C PHE A 147 5.98 -15.88 -19.63
N THR A 148 6.44 -14.75 -19.11
CA THR A 148 5.99 -14.25 -17.79
C THR A 148 4.56 -13.72 -17.80
N GLY A 149 4.05 -13.28 -18.95
CA GLY A 149 2.67 -12.83 -19.12
C GLY A 149 1.66 -13.98 -19.13
N ARG A 150 2.04 -15.18 -19.59
CA ARG A 150 1.10 -16.29 -19.84
C ARG A 150 1.24 -17.48 -18.89
N HIS A 151 2.35 -17.61 -18.18
CA HIS A 151 2.60 -18.75 -17.30
C HIS A 151 1.76 -18.68 -16.01
N ARG A 152 0.90 -19.68 -15.74
CA ARG A 152 -0.05 -19.67 -14.59
C ARG A 152 0.60 -19.39 -13.24
N ALA A 153 1.75 -19.98 -12.94
CA ALA A 153 2.49 -19.70 -11.69
C ALA A 153 2.85 -18.22 -11.47
N VAL A 154 2.93 -17.42 -12.54
CA VAL A 154 3.25 -15.98 -12.43
C VAL A 154 2.06 -15.16 -11.90
N ILE A 155 0.83 -15.69 -11.89
CA ILE A 155 -0.33 -15.03 -11.27
C ILE A 155 -0.05 -14.74 -9.77
N ALA A 156 0.35 -15.77 -9.00
CA ALA A 156 0.73 -15.59 -7.60
C ALA A 156 2.06 -14.81 -7.46
N ASN A 157 3.09 -15.20 -8.22
CA ASN A 157 4.44 -14.63 -8.09
C ASN A 157 4.47 -13.13 -8.42
N ARG A 158 3.65 -12.64 -9.36
CA ARG A 158 3.59 -11.22 -9.74
C ARG A 158 2.96 -10.36 -8.66
N VAL A 159 1.95 -10.88 -7.94
CA VAL A 159 1.39 -10.24 -6.74
C VAL A 159 2.46 -10.12 -5.66
N SER A 160 3.15 -11.22 -5.33
CA SER A 160 4.25 -11.22 -4.35
C SER A 160 5.38 -10.27 -4.75
N TRP A 161 5.75 -10.22 -6.03
CA TRP A 161 6.77 -9.32 -6.55
C TRP A 161 6.37 -7.84 -6.45
N HIS A 162 5.13 -7.49 -6.83
CA HIS A 162 4.67 -6.09 -6.85
C HIS A 162 4.59 -5.50 -5.43
N LEU A 163 3.96 -6.23 -4.50
CA LEU A 163 3.85 -5.82 -3.10
C LEU A 163 5.17 -6.03 -2.33
N GLY A 164 6.12 -6.81 -2.87
CA GLY A 164 7.42 -7.08 -2.26
C GLY A 164 7.36 -8.07 -1.10
N LEU A 165 6.47 -9.05 -1.18
CA LEU A 165 6.20 -10.06 -0.15
C LEU A 165 7.28 -11.15 -0.12
N ARG A 166 7.40 -11.85 1.01
CA ARG A 166 8.40 -12.90 1.27
C ARG A 166 7.83 -14.24 1.76
N GLY A 167 6.50 -14.36 1.90
CA GLY A 167 5.86 -15.64 2.22
C GLY A 167 5.73 -16.56 1.00
N PRO A 168 5.15 -17.76 1.15
CA PRO A 168 4.89 -18.68 0.04
C PRO A 168 4.05 -18.03 -1.06
N SER A 169 4.34 -18.36 -2.32
CA SER A 169 3.60 -17.84 -3.48
C SER A 169 3.31 -18.99 -4.45
N LEU A 170 2.04 -19.40 -4.53
CA LEU A 170 1.61 -20.63 -5.20
C LEU A 170 0.39 -20.38 -6.09
N ALA A 171 0.47 -20.86 -7.34
CA ALA A 171 -0.71 -21.15 -8.14
C ALA A 171 -1.16 -22.59 -7.86
N VAL A 172 -2.44 -22.79 -7.61
CA VAL A 172 -3.05 -24.06 -7.22
C VAL A 172 -4.04 -24.48 -8.31
N ASP A 173 -3.85 -25.67 -8.86
CA ASP A 173 -4.80 -26.32 -9.77
C ASP A 173 -5.29 -27.63 -9.16
N ALA A 174 -6.50 -27.58 -8.62
CA ALA A 174 -7.32 -28.72 -8.22
C ALA A 174 -8.68 -28.64 -8.95
N ALA A 175 -8.65 -28.22 -10.23
CA ALA A 175 -9.81 -27.93 -11.05
C ALA A 175 -10.84 -27.04 -10.32
N GLN A 176 -12.09 -27.49 -10.15
CA GLN A 176 -13.16 -26.72 -9.50
C GLN A 176 -12.95 -26.51 -7.98
N ALA A 177 -12.07 -27.28 -7.34
CA ALA A 177 -11.71 -27.11 -5.93
C ALA A 177 -10.57 -26.10 -5.70
N SER A 178 -9.85 -25.68 -6.75
CA SER A 178 -8.59 -24.92 -6.70
C SER A 178 -8.55 -23.79 -5.67
N SER A 179 -9.52 -22.87 -5.70
CA SER A 179 -9.50 -21.71 -4.80
C SER A 179 -9.85 -22.03 -3.36
N LEU A 180 -10.60 -23.11 -3.08
CA LEU A 180 -10.87 -23.54 -1.70
C LEU A 180 -9.67 -24.32 -1.13
N VAL A 181 -8.97 -25.11 -1.97
CA VAL A 181 -7.66 -25.69 -1.63
C VAL A 181 -6.62 -24.58 -1.38
N ALA A 182 -6.65 -23.48 -2.15
CA ALA A 182 -5.80 -22.32 -1.90
C ALA A 182 -6.09 -21.64 -0.54
N VAL A 183 -7.37 -21.58 -0.11
CA VAL A 183 -7.75 -21.13 1.25
C VAL A 183 -7.21 -22.08 2.32
N HIS A 184 -7.34 -23.40 2.14
CA HIS A 184 -6.78 -24.39 3.06
C HIS A 184 -5.26 -24.23 3.22
N LEU A 185 -4.51 -24.18 2.10
CA LEU A 185 -3.05 -23.99 2.12
C LEU A 185 -2.64 -22.65 2.75
N ALA A 186 -3.42 -21.59 2.55
CA ALA A 186 -3.20 -20.31 3.21
C ALA A 186 -3.41 -20.36 4.73
N CYS A 187 -4.44 -21.09 5.19
CA CYS A 187 -4.67 -21.30 6.63
C CYS A 187 -3.54 -22.14 7.25
N GLU A 188 -3.15 -23.24 6.62
CA GLU A 188 -2.06 -24.09 7.09
C GLU A 188 -0.71 -23.35 7.11
N SER A 189 -0.44 -22.52 6.10
CA SER A 189 0.78 -21.68 6.07
C SER A 189 0.82 -20.62 7.17
N ILE A 190 -0.34 -20.15 7.66
CA ILE A 190 -0.40 -19.27 8.83
C ILE A 190 -0.21 -20.09 10.12
N ARG A 191 -0.89 -21.24 10.24
CA ARG A 191 -0.79 -22.15 11.40
C ARG A 191 0.63 -22.72 11.59
N SER A 192 1.35 -23.02 10.51
CA SER A 192 2.76 -23.44 10.55
C SER A 192 3.74 -22.30 10.87
N GLY A 193 3.30 -21.05 10.74
CA GLY A 193 4.14 -19.87 10.89
C GLY A 193 5.03 -19.57 9.67
N ASP A 194 4.81 -20.22 8.52
CA ASP A 194 5.46 -19.85 7.25
C ASP A 194 4.99 -18.49 6.72
N ALA A 195 3.76 -18.10 7.05
CA ALA A 195 3.16 -16.83 6.71
C ALA A 195 2.59 -16.08 7.93
N ASP A 196 2.77 -14.76 7.97
CA ASP A 196 2.25 -13.87 9.02
C ASP A 196 0.82 -13.36 8.72
N LEU A 197 0.49 -13.31 7.43
CA LEU A 197 -0.80 -13.03 6.79
C LEU A 197 -0.81 -13.81 5.46
N ALA A 198 -1.98 -14.08 4.86
CA ALA A 198 -2.03 -14.70 3.54
C ALA A 198 -3.20 -14.17 2.68
N PHE A 199 -2.93 -13.90 1.40
CA PHE A 199 -3.98 -13.74 0.41
C PHE A 199 -4.37 -15.12 -0.13
N ALA A 200 -5.63 -15.49 0.01
CA ALA A 200 -6.21 -16.65 -0.65
C ALA A 200 -7.18 -16.19 -1.75
N ALA A 201 -7.01 -16.69 -2.96
CA ALA A 201 -7.64 -16.15 -4.15
C ALA A 201 -8.11 -17.24 -5.12
N GLY A 202 -8.97 -16.85 -6.04
CA GLY A 202 -9.33 -17.64 -7.22
C GLY A 202 -9.69 -16.75 -8.38
N VAL A 203 -9.23 -17.10 -9.59
CA VAL A 203 -9.59 -16.42 -10.85
C VAL A 203 -9.93 -17.46 -11.92
N ASN A 204 -10.91 -17.14 -12.77
CA ASN A 204 -11.27 -17.93 -13.93
C ASN A 204 -11.85 -17.03 -15.04
N LEU A 205 -11.39 -17.20 -16.27
CA LEU A 205 -11.89 -16.47 -17.46
C LEU A 205 -12.09 -17.41 -18.65
N ILE A 206 -13.01 -17.05 -19.54
CA ILE A 206 -13.46 -17.83 -20.71
C ILE A 206 -13.18 -17.00 -21.96
N LEU A 207 -11.96 -17.09 -22.46
CA LEU A 207 -11.47 -16.19 -23.51
C LEU A 207 -11.54 -16.81 -24.91
N SER A 208 -11.67 -18.14 -25.02
CA SER A 208 -11.65 -18.88 -26.28
C SER A 208 -12.96 -19.64 -26.56
N PRO A 209 -13.54 -19.54 -27.78
CA PRO A 209 -14.61 -20.42 -28.24
C PRO A 209 -14.24 -21.91 -28.24
N GLU A 210 -12.96 -22.24 -28.37
CA GLU A 210 -12.44 -23.61 -28.39
C GLU A 210 -12.52 -24.25 -26.99
N SER A 211 -12.21 -23.51 -25.93
CA SER A 211 -12.38 -23.99 -24.54
C SER A 211 -13.86 -24.28 -24.24
N MET A 212 -14.77 -23.40 -24.68
CA MET A 212 -16.22 -23.60 -24.54
C MET A 212 -16.71 -24.86 -25.29
N ARG A 213 -16.17 -25.15 -26.48
CA ARG A 213 -16.47 -26.39 -27.23
C ARG A 213 -15.87 -27.63 -26.54
N ALA A 214 -14.68 -27.53 -25.96
CA ALA A 214 -14.05 -28.63 -25.22
C ALA A 214 -14.91 -29.03 -23.99
N THR A 215 -15.32 -28.05 -23.17
CA THR A 215 -16.22 -28.31 -22.02
C THR A 215 -17.59 -28.82 -22.46
N ALA A 216 -18.14 -28.36 -23.59
CA ALA A 216 -19.38 -28.90 -24.14
C ALA A 216 -19.27 -30.39 -24.52
N ASN A 217 -18.11 -30.83 -25.03
CA ASN A 217 -17.87 -32.23 -25.39
C ASN A 217 -17.75 -33.17 -24.18
N LEU A 218 -17.51 -32.64 -22.97
CA LEU A 218 -17.59 -33.40 -21.72
C LEU A 218 -19.03 -33.84 -21.40
N GLY A 219 -20.04 -33.15 -21.96
CA GLY A 219 -21.45 -33.44 -21.71
C GLY A 219 -22.00 -32.93 -20.37
N ALA A 220 -21.21 -32.17 -19.61
CA ALA A 220 -21.58 -31.65 -18.29
C ALA A 220 -22.25 -30.26 -18.30
N LEU A 221 -22.40 -29.63 -19.48
CA LEU A 221 -23.03 -28.31 -19.62
C LEU A 221 -24.55 -28.39 -19.76
N SER A 222 -25.27 -27.56 -19.01
CA SER A 222 -26.73 -27.41 -19.07
C SER A 222 -27.18 -26.95 -20.46
N ALA A 223 -28.09 -27.70 -21.09
CA ALA A 223 -28.74 -27.29 -22.34
C ALA A 223 -29.75 -26.15 -22.09
N LYS A 224 -30.25 -26.01 -20.86
CA LYS A 224 -31.12 -24.91 -20.41
C LYS A 224 -30.35 -23.63 -20.06
N GLY A 225 -29.01 -23.69 -20.05
CA GLY A 225 -28.11 -22.57 -19.83
C GLY A 225 -28.16 -21.99 -18.42
N ARG A 226 -28.35 -22.84 -17.39
CA ARG A 226 -28.43 -22.44 -15.97
C ARG A 226 -27.99 -23.58 -15.06
N CYS A 227 -27.50 -23.29 -13.86
CA CYS A 227 -27.28 -24.31 -12.83
C CYS A 227 -28.60 -24.53 -12.05
N ALA A 228 -29.27 -25.66 -12.21
CA ALA A 228 -30.53 -25.96 -11.51
C ALA A 228 -30.29 -26.87 -10.29
N THR A 229 -29.53 -26.36 -9.31
CA THR A 229 -29.05 -27.12 -8.15
C THR A 229 -30.20 -27.79 -7.37
N PHE A 230 -30.10 -29.10 -7.19
CA PHE A 230 -31.04 -29.99 -6.50
C PHE A 230 -32.47 -30.05 -7.09
N ASP A 231 -32.73 -29.40 -8.23
CA ASP A 231 -34.03 -29.40 -8.91
C ASP A 231 -34.22 -30.64 -9.80
N GLU A 232 -35.47 -31.06 -10.06
CA GLU A 232 -35.79 -32.09 -11.06
C GLU A 232 -35.30 -31.77 -12.48
N ASN A 233 -35.02 -30.49 -12.76
CA ASN A 233 -34.53 -29.98 -14.03
C ASN A 233 -33.00 -29.93 -14.15
N ALA A 234 -32.25 -30.35 -13.13
CA ALA A 234 -30.79 -30.48 -13.16
C ALA A 234 -30.32 -31.25 -14.41
N ASP A 235 -29.61 -30.57 -15.32
CA ASP A 235 -29.12 -31.12 -16.59
C ASP A 235 -27.64 -30.79 -16.88
N GLY A 236 -26.92 -30.25 -15.89
CA GLY A 236 -25.53 -29.79 -16.00
C GLY A 236 -25.34 -28.39 -15.40
N PHE A 237 -24.12 -27.88 -15.50
CA PHE A 237 -23.78 -26.52 -15.06
C PHE A 237 -23.68 -25.55 -16.26
N VAL A 238 -23.68 -24.25 -15.99
CA VAL A 238 -23.28 -23.22 -16.97
C VAL A 238 -21.92 -22.65 -16.54
N ARG A 239 -20.98 -22.40 -17.47
CA ARG A 239 -19.66 -21.83 -17.11
C ARG A 239 -19.80 -20.37 -16.64
N GLY A 240 -18.87 -19.89 -15.84
CA GLY A 240 -18.79 -18.50 -15.42
C GLY A 240 -17.35 -17.97 -15.31
N GLU A 241 -17.24 -16.66 -15.39
CA GLU A 241 -16.03 -15.86 -15.26
C GLU A 241 -16.02 -15.11 -13.94
N GLY A 242 -14.82 -14.75 -13.46
CA GLY A 242 -14.66 -13.87 -12.33
C GLY A 242 -13.52 -14.27 -11.40
N GLY A 243 -13.46 -13.60 -10.26
CA GLY A 243 -12.53 -13.92 -9.21
C GLY A 243 -12.92 -13.31 -7.88
N GLY A 244 -12.31 -13.85 -6.83
CA GLY A 244 -12.44 -13.38 -5.46
C GLY A 244 -11.10 -13.50 -4.72
N VAL A 245 -10.88 -12.62 -3.75
CA VAL A 245 -9.73 -12.65 -2.84
C VAL A 245 -10.22 -12.45 -1.42
N VAL A 246 -9.64 -13.18 -0.48
CA VAL A 246 -9.71 -12.89 0.96
C VAL A 246 -8.30 -12.69 1.53
N LEU A 247 -8.17 -11.75 2.46
CA LEU A 247 -6.96 -11.58 3.28
C LEU A 247 -7.17 -12.25 4.64
N LEU A 248 -6.30 -13.20 4.95
CA LEU A 248 -6.34 -14.06 6.12
C LEU A 248 -5.28 -13.66 7.15
N LYS A 249 -5.63 -13.79 8.43
CA LYS A 249 -4.77 -13.43 9.58
C LYS A 249 -5.16 -14.26 10.82
N PRO A 250 -4.25 -14.60 11.74
CA PRO A 250 -4.63 -15.17 13.04
C PRO A 250 -5.68 -14.30 13.75
N LEU A 251 -6.74 -14.91 14.28
CA LEU A 251 -7.86 -14.17 14.88
C LEU A 251 -7.44 -13.31 16.08
N ASP A 252 -6.58 -13.85 16.95
CA ASP A 252 -6.04 -13.14 18.11
C ASP A 252 -5.31 -11.86 17.70
N ARG A 253 -4.51 -11.93 16.63
CA ARG A 253 -3.78 -10.79 16.06
C ARG A 253 -4.70 -9.83 15.32
N ALA A 254 -5.73 -10.32 14.63
CA ALA A 254 -6.74 -9.47 13.99
C ALA A 254 -7.49 -8.62 15.04
N LEU A 255 -7.90 -9.24 16.15
CA LEU A 255 -8.53 -8.54 17.28
C LEU A 255 -7.56 -7.57 17.98
N ALA A 256 -6.30 -7.96 18.19
CA ALA A 256 -5.29 -7.11 18.81
C ALA A 256 -4.92 -5.87 17.97
N ASP A 257 -4.84 -6.02 16.65
CA ASP A 257 -4.62 -4.91 15.71
C ASP A 257 -5.94 -4.14 15.41
N GLY A 258 -7.07 -4.54 15.99
CA GLY A 258 -8.38 -3.89 15.89
C GLY A 258 -9.01 -3.98 14.49
N ASP A 259 -8.71 -5.05 13.75
CA ASP A 259 -9.19 -5.26 12.38
C ASP A 259 -10.67 -5.63 12.33
N ARG A 260 -11.32 -5.26 11.22
CA ARG A 260 -12.69 -5.68 10.92
C ARG A 260 -12.66 -7.11 10.40
N VAL A 261 -13.39 -8.01 11.05
CA VAL A 261 -13.48 -9.43 10.68
C VAL A 261 -14.83 -9.68 9.99
N TYR A 262 -14.82 -10.33 8.83
CA TYR A 262 -16.03 -10.76 8.11
C TYR A 262 -16.62 -12.04 8.70
N CYS A 263 -15.76 -13.03 8.89
CA CYS A 263 -16.03 -14.33 9.49
C CYS A 263 -14.70 -14.95 9.96
N VAL A 264 -14.81 -16.07 10.67
CA VAL A 264 -13.66 -16.86 11.12
C VAL A 264 -13.68 -18.21 10.40
N ILE A 265 -12.52 -18.63 9.88
CA ILE A 265 -12.26 -19.99 9.42
C ILE A 265 -11.73 -20.77 10.63
N GLU A 266 -12.55 -21.69 11.11
CA GLU A 266 -12.25 -22.50 12.30
C GLU A 266 -11.44 -23.74 11.91
N GLY A 267 -11.78 -24.35 10.77
CA GLY A 267 -11.06 -25.51 10.25
C GLY A 267 -11.41 -25.84 8.80
N SER A 268 -10.58 -26.69 8.19
CA SER A 268 -10.72 -27.09 6.80
C SER A 268 -10.07 -28.44 6.52
N ALA A 269 -10.52 -29.13 5.47
CA ALA A 269 -9.88 -30.36 5.01
C ALA A 269 -9.86 -30.47 3.50
N VAL A 270 -8.85 -31.18 3.00
CA VAL A 270 -8.70 -31.59 1.60
C VAL A 270 -8.48 -33.10 1.54
N ASN A 271 -9.10 -33.77 0.58
CA ASN A 271 -8.87 -35.18 0.25
C ASN A 271 -9.04 -35.44 -1.25
N ASN A 272 -9.03 -36.72 -1.65
CA ASN A 272 -9.37 -37.15 -3.00
C ASN A 272 -10.28 -38.39 -2.95
N ASP A 273 -11.24 -38.49 -3.87
CA ASP A 273 -12.17 -39.63 -4.02
C ASP A 273 -11.45 -40.97 -4.31
N GLY A 274 -10.24 -40.92 -4.88
CA GLY A 274 -9.45 -42.10 -5.17
C GLY A 274 -9.89 -42.83 -6.44
N GLY A 275 -10.17 -44.13 -6.33
CA GLY A 275 -10.50 -44.98 -7.47
C GLY A 275 -11.99 -45.32 -7.58
N GLY A 276 -12.58 -45.10 -8.75
CA GLY A 276 -13.98 -45.40 -9.06
C GLY A 276 -14.18 -45.99 -10.47
N GLU A 277 -15.43 -46.06 -10.95
CA GLU A 277 -15.72 -46.56 -12.31
C GLU A 277 -15.23 -45.61 -13.43
N ARG A 278 -15.15 -44.31 -13.16
CA ARG A 278 -14.65 -43.27 -14.07
C ARG A 278 -13.95 -42.16 -13.29
N LEU A 279 -12.93 -41.56 -13.90
CA LEU A 279 -12.17 -40.42 -13.35
C LEU A 279 -13.03 -39.17 -13.02
N THR A 280 -14.20 -39.05 -13.65
CA THR A 280 -15.08 -37.88 -13.56
C THR A 280 -16.30 -38.08 -12.68
N ASP A 281 -16.54 -39.29 -12.18
CA ASP A 281 -17.70 -39.62 -11.35
C ASP A 281 -17.33 -39.29 -9.88
N PRO A 282 -18.11 -38.46 -9.17
CA PRO A 282 -17.81 -38.07 -7.78
C PRO A 282 -18.13 -39.20 -6.79
N ASP A 283 -17.33 -39.32 -5.72
CA ASP A 283 -17.55 -40.33 -4.68
C ASP A 283 -18.21 -39.78 -3.40
N ALA A 284 -19.15 -40.55 -2.86
CA ALA A 284 -19.89 -40.19 -1.66
C ALA A 284 -19.07 -40.41 -0.37
N ASP A 285 -18.17 -41.40 -0.33
CA ASP A 285 -17.33 -41.65 0.84
C ASP A 285 -16.16 -40.65 0.92
N GLY A 286 -15.56 -40.26 -0.22
CA GLY A 286 -14.64 -39.14 -0.33
C GLY A 286 -15.24 -37.83 0.21
N GLN A 287 -16.47 -37.49 -0.23
CA GLN A 287 -17.16 -36.32 0.30
C GLN A 287 -17.54 -36.45 1.79
N ARG A 288 -17.94 -37.63 2.27
CA ARG A 288 -18.19 -37.86 3.70
C ARG A 288 -16.91 -37.73 4.55
N ASP A 289 -15.76 -38.19 4.07
CA ASP A 289 -14.47 -38.07 4.76
C ASP A 289 -14.03 -36.60 4.88
N VAL A 290 -14.06 -35.83 3.78
CA VAL A 290 -13.61 -34.42 3.83
C VAL A 290 -14.49 -33.57 4.76
N LEU A 291 -15.80 -33.82 4.76
CA LEU A 291 -16.73 -33.16 5.68
C LEU A 291 -16.36 -33.48 7.13
N ARG A 292 -16.27 -34.76 7.50
CA ARG A 292 -15.92 -35.18 8.87
C ARG A 292 -14.57 -34.62 9.32
N ARG A 293 -13.56 -34.63 8.44
CA ARG A 293 -12.22 -34.11 8.75
C ARG A 293 -12.21 -32.60 8.94
N ALA A 294 -12.98 -31.84 8.14
CA ALA A 294 -13.08 -30.39 8.30
C ALA A 294 -13.76 -29.98 9.63
N TYR A 295 -14.82 -30.68 10.05
CA TYR A 295 -15.45 -30.45 11.35
C TYR A 295 -14.58 -30.90 12.53
N ALA A 296 -13.82 -31.99 12.36
CA ALA A 296 -12.84 -32.44 13.35
C ALA A 296 -11.66 -31.45 13.51
N ASP A 297 -11.15 -30.89 12.41
CA ASP A 297 -10.12 -29.82 12.42
C ASP A 297 -10.65 -28.55 13.10
N ALA A 298 -11.90 -28.16 12.81
CA ALA A 298 -12.56 -27.01 13.40
C ALA A 298 -12.93 -27.17 14.89
N GLY A 299 -12.92 -28.41 15.43
CA GLY A 299 -13.44 -28.70 16.77
C GLY A 299 -14.95 -28.45 16.92
N ILE A 300 -15.70 -28.33 15.81
CA ILE A 300 -17.12 -27.97 15.77
C ILE A 300 -17.98 -29.21 15.54
N SER A 301 -19.09 -29.32 16.29
CA SER A 301 -20.06 -30.39 16.05
C SER A 301 -20.84 -30.15 14.76
N PRO A 302 -20.98 -31.13 13.84
CA PRO A 302 -21.86 -31.02 12.68
C PRO A 302 -23.33 -30.70 13.04
N ASP A 303 -23.75 -30.98 14.28
CA ASP A 303 -25.10 -30.66 14.76
C ASP A 303 -25.37 -29.16 14.93
N THR A 304 -24.34 -28.32 15.09
CA THR A 304 -24.49 -26.85 15.23
C THR A 304 -24.50 -26.12 13.88
N VAL A 305 -24.23 -26.82 12.78
CA VAL A 305 -24.22 -26.24 11.43
C VAL A 305 -25.64 -25.89 10.99
N GLN A 306 -25.82 -24.65 10.52
CA GLN A 306 -27.12 -24.11 10.14
C GLN A 306 -27.26 -23.89 8.64
N TYR A 307 -26.13 -23.68 7.94
CA TYR A 307 -26.08 -23.44 6.50
C TYR A 307 -24.92 -24.19 5.83
N VAL A 308 -25.12 -24.67 4.60
CA VAL A 308 -24.04 -25.12 3.72
C VAL A 308 -24.15 -24.45 2.36
N GLU A 309 -23.09 -23.75 1.96
CA GLU A 309 -22.85 -23.37 0.57
C GLU A 309 -22.25 -24.57 -0.15
N LEU A 310 -23.03 -25.15 -1.05
CA LEU A 310 -22.75 -26.39 -1.76
C LEU A 310 -21.75 -26.19 -2.91
N HIS A 311 -21.11 -27.28 -3.32
CA HIS A 311 -20.55 -27.36 -4.66
C HIS A 311 -21.69 -27.26 -5.69
N GLY A 312 -22.78 -28.00 -5.52
CA GLY A 312 -24.12 -27.71 -6.02
C GLY A 312 -24.19 -27.24 -7.47
N THR A 313 -23.76 -28.07 -8.41
CA THR A 313 -23.58 -27.70 -9.83
C THR A 313 -24.82 -27.83 -10.69
N GLY A 314 -25.88 -28.49 -10.23
CA GLY A 314 -27.05 -28.82 -11.06
C GLY A 314 -26.79 -30.04 -11.95
N THR A 315 -25.87 -30.93 -11.55
CA THR A 315 -25.51 -32.11 -12.34
C THR A 315 -26.33 -33.33 -11.92
N PRO A 316 -26.85 -34.15 -12.86
CA PRO A 316 -27.69 -35.31 -12.52
C PRO A 316 -27.05 -36.36 -11.60
N VAL A 317 -25.71 -36.43 -11.56
CA VAL A 317 -24.94 -37.40 -10.77
C VAL A 317 -24.34 -36.76 -9.52
N GLY A 318 -23.77 -35.55 -9.62
CA GLY A 318 -23.10 -34.90 -8.48
C GLY A 318 -24.07 -34.40 -7.42
N ASP A 319 -25.21 -33.83 -7.82
CA ASP A 319 -26.17 -33.25 -6.88
C ASP A 319 -26.73 -34.29 -5.88
N PRO A 320 -27.12 -35.53 -6.27
CA PRO A 320 -27.51 -36.58 -5.32
C PRO A 320 -26.38 -37.09 -4.43
N VAL A 321 -25.15 -37.17 -4.95
CA VAL A 321 -23.96 -37.61 -4.18
C VAL A 321 -23.66 -36.61 -3.05
N GLU A 322 -23.63 -35.32 -3.38
CA GLU A 322 -23.41 -34.24 -2.40
C GLU A 322 -24.54 -34.16 -1.37
N ALA A 323 -25.80 -34.25 -1.81
CA ALA A 323 -26.94 -34.21 -0.90
C ALA A 323 -26.89 -35.37 0.12
N ALA A 324 -26.49 -36.57 -0.30
CA ALA A 324 -26.31 -37.71 0.60
C ALA A 324 -25.15 -37.48 1.59
N ALA A 325 -23.98 -37.03 1.13
CA ALA A 325 -22.83 -36.79 1.98
C ALA A 325 -23.08 -35.71 3.04
N VAL A 326 -23.70 -34.59 2.64
CA VAL A 326 -24.10 -33.49 3.55
C VAL A 326 -25.16 -33.95 4.54
N ALA A 327 -26.15 -34.75 4.12
CA ALA A 327 -27.18 -35.26 5.01
C ALA A 327 -26.63 -36.23 6.07
N ASP A 328 -25.76 -37.16 5.65
CA ASP A 328 -25.17 -38.18 6.52
C ASP A 328 -24.25 -37.58 7.59
N VAL A 329 -23.43 -36.58 7.24
CA VAL A 329 -22.47 -35.98 8.19
C VAL A 329 -23.08 -34.84 9.00
N ILE A 330 -23.88 -33.97 8.37
CA ILE A 330 -24.32 -32.70 8.98
C ILE A 330 -25.78 -32.73 9.40
N ALA A 331 -26.71 -33.06 8.50
CA ALA A 331 -28.15 -32.83 8.74
C ALA A 331 -28.81 -33.88 9.65
N ARG A 332 -28.27 -35.11 9.68
CA ARG A 332 -28.73 -36.23 10.52
C ARG A 332 -27.79 -36.58 11.67
N GLY A 333 -26.49 -36.33 11.51
CA GLY A 333 -25.43 -36.59 12.48
C GLY A 333 -25.19 -38.07 12.81
N ASP A 334 -24.07 -38.38 13.47
CA ASP A 334 -23.70 -39.75 13.86
C ASP A 334 -24.67 -40.38 14.89
N ALA A 335 -25.46 -39.57 15.59
CA ALA A 335 -26.40 -40.01 16.63
C ALA A 335 -27.74 -40.54 16.10
N GLY A 336 -28.01 -40.41 14.80
CA GLY A 336 -29.21 -40.95 14.17
C GLY A 336 -30.48 -40.12 14.40
N GLY A 337 -30.45 -38.84 13.97
CA GLY A 337 -31.64 -38.04 13.67
C GLY A 337 -32.65 -37.86 14.80
N ASP A 338 -32.47 -36.82 15.63
CA ASP A 338 -33.55 -36.35 16.51
C ASP A 338 -34.68 -35.77 15.65
N ALA A 339 -35.89 -36.31 15.80
CA ALA A 339 -37.05 -36.06 14.93
C ALA A 339 -37.67 -34.65 15.09
N GLY A 340 -36.98 -33.74 15.78
CA GLY A 340 -37.35 -32.34 15.98
C GLY A 340 -36.29 -31.32 15.57
N ARG A 341 -35.15 -31.73 14.97
CA ARG A 341 -34.14 -30.77 14.44
C ARG A 341 -34.70 -30.04 13.22
N GLU A 342 -34.46 -28.73 13.11
CA GLU A 342 -34.84 -28.01 11.88
C GLU A 342 -34.02 -28.49 10.67
N PRO A 343 -34.60 -28.52 9.45
CA PRO A 343 -33.88 -28.87 8.24
C PRO A 343 -32.68 -27.94 7.96
N LEU A 344 -31.53 -28.55 7.69
CA LEU A 344 -30.30 -27.85 7.33
C LEU A 344 -30.53 -27.01 6.07
N ARG A 345 -30.19 -25.71 6.13
CA ARG A 345 -30.31 -24.82 4.97
C ARG A 345 -29.15 -25.07 4.02
N VAL A 346 -29.46 -25.18 2.74
CA VAL A 346 -28.45 -25.38 1.69
C VAL A 346 -28.68 -24.44 0.52
N GLY A 347 -27.61 -24.08 -0.19
CA GLY A 347 -27.70 -23.28 -1.40
C GLY A 347 -26.43 -23.31 -2.25
N SER A 348 -26.48 -22.66 -3.42
CA SER A 348 -25.32 -22.55 -4.33
C SER A 348 -25.32 -21.21 -5.07
N VAL A 349 -24.21 -20.48 -4.99
CA VAL A 349 -23.96 -19.23 -5.74
C VAL A 349 -23.93 -19.44 -7.25
N LYS A 350 -23.71 -20.69 -7.70
CA LYS A 350 -23.65 -21.05 -9.12
C LYS A 350 -25.00 -20.88 -9.83
N THR A 351 -26.09 -20.79 -9.07
CA THR A 351 -27.42 -20.46 -9.57
C THR A 351 -27.59 -18.98 -9.94
N ASN A 352 -26.72 -18.08 -9.44
CA ASN A 352 -26.72 -16.66 -9.75
C ASN A 352 -25.66 -16.29 -10.81
N LEU A 353 -24.47 -16.89 -10.73
CA LEU A 353 -23.29 -16.45 -11.49
C LEU A 353 -22.77 -17.48 -12.51
N GLY A 354 -23.37 -18.68 -12.54
CA GLY A 354 -22.77 -19.85 -13.17
C GLY A 354 -21.61 -20.45 -12.35
N HIS A 355 -20.98 -21.48 -12.90
CA HIS A 355 -19.84 -22.14 -12.29
C HIS A 355 -18.53 -21.46 -12.70
N LEU A 356 -17.94 -20.69 -11.77
CA LEU A 356 -16.69 -19.97 -11.95
C LEU A 356 -15.42 -20.86 -11.90
N GLU A 357 -15.56 -22.15 -12.26
CA GLU A 357 -14.51 -23.18 -12.30
C GLU A 357 -13.49 -23.06 -11.13
N ALA A 358 -12.22 -22.71 -11.38
CA ALA A 358 -11.20 -22.58 -10.34
C ALA A 358 -11.53 -21.53 -9.26
N ALA A 359 -12.27 -20.47 -9.59
CA ALA A 359 -12.72 -19.42 -8.67
C ALA A 359 -14.05 -19.72 -7.96
N ALA A 360 -14.70 -20.85 -8.24
CA ALA A 360 -16.01 -21.16 -7.66
C ALA A 360 -15.98 -21.31 -6.13
N GLY A 361 -14.91 -21.89 -5.57
CA GLY A 361 -14.74 -22.07 -4.13
C GLY A 361 -14.66 -20.75 -3.37
N ILE A 362 -13.81 -19.81 -3.81
CA ILE A 362 -13.65 -18.51 -3.14
C ILE A 362 -14.93 -17.66 -3.24
N VAL A 363 -15.69 -17.72 -4.34
CA VAL A 363 -16.94 -16.97 -4.47
C VAL A 363 -18.06 -17.57 -3.61
N GLY A 364 -18.09 -18.90 -3.43
CA GLY A 364 -18.93 -19.55 -2.41
C GLY A 364 -18.57 -19.12 -1.00
N LEU A 365 -17.27 -19.07 -0.67
CA LEU A 365 -16.78 -18.57 0.62
C LEU A 365 -17.17 -17.11 0.85
N LEU A 366 -17.05 -16.23 -0.15
CA LEU A 366 -17.50 -14.84 -0.06
C LEU A 366 -19.01 -14.73 0.22
N LYS A 367 -19.84 -15.52 -0.46
CA LYS A 367 -21.28 -15.59 -0.18
C LYS A 367 -21.55 -16.01 1.27
N ALA A 368 -20.89 -17.06 1.77
CA ALA A 368 -21.06 -17.53 3.14
C ALA A 368 -20.57 -16.49 4.17
N ALA A 369 -19.42 -15.86 3.95
CA ALA A 369 -18.88 -14.80 4.80
C ALA A 369 -19.78 -13.56 4.86
N LEU A 370 -20.32 -13.11 3.72
CA LEU A 370 -21.29 -12.02 3.67
C LEU A 370 -22.60 -12.40 4.38
N SER A 371 -23.08 -13.63 4.19
CA SER A 371 -24.30 -14.13 4.83
C SER A 371 -24.16 -14.15 6.36
N LEU A 372 -23.00 -14.59 6.88
CA LEU A 372 -22.65 -14.53 8.31
C LEU A 372 -22.59 -13.08 8.81
N ARG A 373 -21.82 -12.21 8.13
CA ARG A 373 -21.67 -10.77 8.47
C ARG A 373 -23.02 -10.04 8.54
N HIS A 374 -23.94 -10.36 7.65
CA HIS A 374 -25.27 -9.75 7.60
C HIS A 374 -26.35 -10.50 8.39
N ARG A 375 -26.04 -11.67 8.97
CA ARG A 375 -26.98 -12.59 9.66
C ARG A 375 -28.20 -12.99 8.83
N ARG A 376 -28.05 -13.11 7.50
CA ARG A 376 -29.15 -13.39 6.55
C ARG A 376 -28.71 -14.37 5.46
N LEU A 377 -29.64 -15.14 4.92
CA LEU A 377 -29.38 -16.12 3.86
C LEU A 377 -30.04 -15.70 2.54
N PRO A 378 -29.27 -15.52 1.44
CA PRO A 378 -29.82 -15.20 0.12
C PRO A 378 -30.45 -16.43 -0.56
N PRO A 379 -31.38 -16.23 -1.51
CA PRO A 379 -32.02 -17.29 -2.29
C PRO A 379 -31.03 -18.01 -3.23
N THR A 380 -31.30 -19.29 -3.45
CA THR A 380 -30.75 -20.15 -4.49
C THR A 380 -31.77 -20.21 -5.62
N LEU A 381 -31.35 -19.89 -6.84
CA LEU A 381 -32.25 -19.71 -7.98
C LEU A 381 -32.59 -21.04 -8.66
N HIS A 382 -33.62 -20.99 -9.51
CA HIS A 382 -34.08 -22.06 -10.38
C HIS A 382 -34.62 -23.33 -9.72
N PHE A 383 -34.59 -23.43 -8.38
CA PHE A 383 -35.26 -24.49 -7.64
C PHE A 383 -36.78 -24.28 -7.60
N THR A 384 -37.51 -25.17 -8.26
CA THR A 384 -38.97 -25.20 -8.43
C THR A 384 -39.57 -26.48 -7.83
N ALA A 385 -38.91 -27.63 -8.01
CA ALA A 385 -39.33 -28.92 -7.49
C ALA A 385 -38.12 -29.82 -7.21
N PRO A 386 -38.10 -30.57 -6.08
CA PRO A 386 -36.95 -31.39 -5.71
C PRO A 386 -36.69 -32.50 -6.73
N ASN A 387 -35.41 -32.74 -7.02
CA ASN A 387 -34.98 -33.88 -7.82
C ASN A 387 -35.46 -35.20 -7.16
N PRO A 388 -36.17 -36.10 -7.87
CA PRO A 388 -36.64 -37.36 -7.30
C PRO A 388 -35.54 -38.30 -6.76
N ALA A 389 -34.28 -38.10 -7.15
CA ALA A 389 -33.12 -38.80 -6.58
C ALA A 389 -32.65 -38.21 -5.24
N ILE A 390 -33.21 -37.07 -4.81
CA ILE A 390 -32.83 -36.31 -3.61
C ILE A 390 -34.06 -36.13 -2.72
N PRO A 391 -34.38 -37.10 -1.83
CA PRO A 391 -35.54 -37.03 -0.95
C PRO A 391 -35.28 -36.04 0.21
N LEU A 392 -35.37 -34.73 -0.07
CA LEU A 392 -34.99 -33.65 0.85
C LEU A 392 -35.58 -33.79 2.27
N ASP A 393 -36.87 -34.13 2.37
CA ASP A 393 -37.56 -34.34 3.65
C ASP A 393 -36.95 -35.50 4.46
N GLU A 394 -36.56 -36.59 3.79
CA GLU A 394 -35.88 -37.72 4.45
C GLU A 394 -34.45 -37.36 4.84
N LEU A 395 -33.75 -36.59 3.99
CA LEU A 395 -32.37 -36.13 4.19
C LEU A 395 -32.25 -35.01 5.22
N ASN A 396 -33.37 -34.46 5.72
CA ASN A 396 -33.43 -33.29 6.60
C ASN A 396 -32.75 -32.04 5.99
N LEU A 397 -32.89 -31.86 4.67
CA LEU A 397 -32.31 -30.74 3.91
C LEU A 397 -33.40 -29.79 3.42
N ARG A 398 -33.07 -28.49 3.34
CA ARG A 398 -33.97 -27.48 2.77
C ARG A 398 -33.22 -26.45 1.94
N VAL A 399 -33.50 -26.45 0.63
CA VAL A 399 -32.96 -25.43 -0.28
C VAL A 399 -33.49 -24.06 0.13
N GLN A 400 -32.57 -23.10 0.23
CA GLN A 400 -32.91 -21.71 0.56
C GLN A 400 -33.47 -21.01 -0.69
N THR A 401 -34.79 -20.81 -0.78
CA THR A 401 -35.45 -20.27 -2.00
C THR A 401 -35.83 -18.79 -1.91
N GLU A 402 -35.77 -18.17 -0.73
CA GLU A 402 -36.16 -16.79 -0.48
C GLU A 402 -35.09 -16.10 0.40
N PRO A 403 -34.97 -14.76 0.39
CA PRO A 403 -34.10 -14.06 1.34
C PRO A 403 -34.69 -14.13 2.76
N THR A 404 -34.04 -14.81 3.70
CA THR A 404 -34.49 -14.90 5.10
C THR A 404 -33.42 -14.45 6.08
N ASP A 405 -33.83 -14.20 7.32
CA ASP A 405 -32.88 -14.10 8.42
C ASP A 405 -32.29 -15.50 8.74
N TRP A 406 -31.19 -15.52 9.50
CA TRP A 406 -30.50 -16.76 9.84
C TRP A 406 -31.36 -17.67 10.75
N PRO A 407 -31.43 -19.01 10.54
CA PRO A 407 -32.42 -19.87 11.18
C PRO A 407 -32.44 -19.87 12.73
N ALA A 408 -31.29 -20.01 13.39
CA ALA A 408 -31.16 -19.96 14.84
C ALA A 408 -30.17 -18.85 15.25
N PRO A 409 -30.63 -17.58 15.32
CA PRO A 409 -29.76 -16.42 15.47
C PRO A 409 -29.29 -16.15 16.91
N ASP A 410 -29.85 -16.86 17.90
CA ASP A 410 -29.53 -16.73 19.33
C ASP A 410 -28.29 -17.55 19.76
N GLY A 411 -27.79 -18.43 18.88
CA GLY A 411 -26.56 -19.20 19.07
C GLY A 411 -25.48 -18.78 18.08
N GLN A 412 -24.28 -19.36 18.21
CA GLN A 412 -23.19 -19.10 17.26
C GLN A 412 -23.62 -19.50 15.84
N LEU A 413 -23.47 -18.60 14.87
CA LEU A 413 -23.74 -18.89 13.47
C LEU A 413 -22.59 -19.73 12.90
N VAL A 414 -22.93 -20.90 12.33
CA VAL A 414 -21.98 -21.85 11.73
C VAL A 414 -22.41 -22.18 10.31
N ALA A 415 -21.48 -22.10 9.36
CA ALA A 415 -21.68 -22.44 7.96
C ALA A 415 -20.56 -23.32 7.39
N GLY A 416 -20.90 -24.26 6.53
CA GLY A 416 -19.94 -25.03 5.72
C GLY A 416 -19.85 -24.49 4.29
N VAL A 417 -18.68 -24.62 3.65
CA VAL A 417 -18.47 -24.31 2.23
C VAL A 417 -17.78 -25.48 1.55
N SER A 418 -18.40 -26.03 0.49
CA SER A 418 -17.89 -27.18 -0.27
C SER A 418 -17.41 -26.78 -1.67
N SER A 419 -16.31 -27.38 -2.14
CA SER A 419 -16.03 -27.46 -3.58
C SER A 419 -15.32 -28.76 -3.94
N PHE A 420 -15.82 -29.42 -4.98
CA PHE A 420 -15.39 -30.74 -5.44
C PHE A 420 -14.86 -30.65 -6.87
N GLY A 421 -13.62 -31.09 -7.09
CA GLY A 421 -12.93 -31.03 -8.38
C GLY A 421 -13.12 -32.30 -9.20
N ILE A 422 -13.22 -32.16 -10.53
CA ILE A 422 -13.10 -33.28 -11.46
C ILE A 422 -11.73 -33.97 -11.26
N GLY A 423 -11.69 -35.31 -11.28
CA GLY A 423 -10.54 -36.06 -10.78
C GLY A 423 -10.54 -36.29 -9.26
N GLY A 424 -11.61 -35.91 -8.56
CA GLY A 424 -11.94 -36.35 -7.21
C GLY A 424 -11.40 -35.50 -6.06
N THR A 425 -10.67 -34.41 -6.31
CA THR A 425 -10.10 -33.59 -5.22
C THR A 425 -11.18 -32.76 -4.55
N ASN A 426 -11.49 -33.05 -3.29
CA ASN A 426 -12.51 -32.35 -2.52
C ASN A 426 -11.91 -31.40 -1.49
N CYS A 427 -12.59 -30.29 -1.24
CA CYS A 427 -12.28 -29.39 -0.13
C CYS A 427 -13.57 -28.98 0.60
N HIS A 428 -13.52 -28.92 1.92
CA HIS A 428 -14.55 -28.31 2.76
C HIS A 428 -13.94 -27.37 3.80
N VAL A 429 -14.59 -26.23 4.04
CA VAL A 429 -14.16 -25.19 4.99
C VAL A 429 -15.32 -24.89 5.95
N VAL A 430 -15.02 -24.83 7.24
CA VAL A 430 -15.98 -24.52 8.31
C VAL A 430 -15.79 -23.07 8.75
N LEU A 431 -16.88 -22.30 8.71
CA LEU A 431 -16.93 -20.88 9.01
C LEU A 431 -17.83 -20.59 10.22
N THR A 432 -17.42 -19.65 11.05
CA THR A 432 -18.24 -19.05 12.10
C THR A 432 -18.37 -17.54 11.92
N GLU A 433 -19.38 -16.94 12.54
CA GLU A 433 -19.48 -15.49 12.63
C GLU A 433 -18.24 -14.86 13.30
N ALA A 434 -17.94 -13.61 12.92
CA ALA A 434 -16.94 -12.84 13.64
C ALA A 434 -17.36 -12.67 15.11
N PRO A 435 -16.43 -12.73 16.09
CA PRO A 435 -16.73 -12.37 17.46
C PRO A 435 -17.33 -10.97 17.52
N GLU A 436 -18.31 -10.74 18.40
CA GLU A 436 -18.81 -9.38 18.64
C GLU A 436 -17.61 -8.47 18.95
N PRO A 437 -17.45 -7.33 18.24
CA PRO A 437 -16.41 -6.38 18.58
C PRO A 437 -16.59 -6.01 20.04
N ALA A 438 -15.57 -6.25 20.87
CA ALA A 438 -15.59 -5.81 22.26
C ALA A 438 -15.98 -4.33 22.26
N GLU A 439 -17.07 -3.98 22.96
CA GLU A 439 -17.62 -2.62 22.94
C GLU A 439 -16.45 -1.64 23.10
N VAL A 440 -16.25 -0.80 22.08
CA VAL A 440 -15.29 0.30 22.19
C VAL A 440 -15.77 1.10 23.36
N ARG A 441 -15.09 0.95 24.51
CA ARG A 441 -15.53 1.51 25.78
C ARG A 441 -15.92 2.96 25.52
N ASP A 442 -17.11 3.34 25.93
CA ASP A 442 -17.66 4.69 25.68
C ASP A 442 -16.75 5.79 26.30
N ASP A 443 -15.91 5.38 27.27
CA ASP A 443 -14.78 6.13 27.84
C ASP A 443 -13.63 6.46 26.86
N THR A 444 -13.58 5.88 25.66
CA THR A 444 -12.52 6.13 24.67
C THR A 444 -12.76 7.50 24.03
N PRO A 445 -11.90 8.52 24.21
CA PRO A 445 -12.19 9.86 23.75
C PRO A 445 -12.24 9.91 22.21
N ARG A 446 -13.46 9.86 21.67
CA ARG A 446 -13.70 10.14 20.25
C ARG A 446 -13.33 11.60 19.97
N PRO A 447 -13.04 11.96 18.70
CA PRO A 447 -12.98 13.35 18.29
C PRO A 447 -14.21 14.09 18.78
N THR A 448 -14.01 15.18 19.51
CA THR A 448 -15.10 16.05 19.95
C THR A 448 -15.87 16.54 18.73
N ALA A 449 -17.20 16.50 18.79
CA ALA A 449 -18.07 16.78 17.64
C ALA A 449 -17.90 18.21 17.07
N ASP A 450 -17.30 19.11 17.86
CA ASP A 450 -17.18 20.54 17.56
C ASP A 450 -15.82 20.94 16.93
N ARG A 451 -14.97 19.99 16.48
CA ARG A 451 -13.70 20.31 15.81
C ARG A 451 -13.66 19.86 14.33
N PRO A 452 -13.00 20.63 13.44
CA PRO A 452 -12.87 20.25 12.04
C PRO A 452 -12.10 18.94 11.84
N LEU A 453 -12.47 18.21 10.80
CA LEU A 453 -11.90 16.93 10.41
C LEU A 453 -11.20 17.02 9.03
N PRO A 454 -10.04 16.38 8.84
CA PRO A 454 -9.41 16.21 7.53
C PRO A 454 -9.85 14.91 6.85
N TRP A 455 -10.52 14.99 5.71
CA TRP A 455 -10.67 13.87 4.78
C TRP A 455 -9.51 13.88 3.78
N VAL A 456 -8.58 12.95 3.96
CA VAL A 456 -7.34 12.84 3.19
C VAL A 456 -7.51 11.89 2.00
N LEU A 457 -7.09 12.33 0.82
CA LEU A 457 -7.11 11.54 -0.41
C LEU A 457 -5.74 11.64 -1.11
N SER A 458 -5.34 10.57 -1.79
CA SER A 458 -4.19 10.62 -2.69
C SER A 458 -4.31 9.61 -3.82
N ALA A 459 -3.64 9.88 -4.94
CA ALA A 459 -3.55 8.97 -6.08
C ALA A 459 -2.25 9.15 -6.88
N ARG A 460 -1.96 8.19 -7.77
CA ARG A 460 -0.78 8.23 -8.66
C ARG A 460 -0.84 9.33 -9.72
N THR A 461 -2.03 9.79 -10.08
CA THR A 461 -2.28 10.82 -11.09
C THR A 461 -3.40 11.75 -10.63
N GLY A 462 -3.46 12.97 -11.16
CA GLY A 462 -4.56 13.91 -10.87
C GLY A 462 -5.93 13.34 -11.26
N GLU A 463 -6.03 12.71 -12.43
CA GLU A 463 -7.27 12.09 -12.91
C GLU A 463 -7.76 10.94 -11.99
N ALA A 464 -6.84 10.19 -11.38
CA ALA A 464 -7.18 9.17 -10.38
C ALA A 464 -7.61 9.79 -9.04
N LEU A 465 -7.04 10.94 -8.66
CA LEU A 465 -7.44 11.67 -7.45
C LEU A 465 -8.88 12.20 -7.58
N ASP A 466 -9.22 12.79 -8.73
CA ASP A 466 -10.57 13.27 -9.03
C ASP A 466 -11.58 12.12 -9.04
N ALA A 467 -11.23 11.00 -9.68
CA ALA A 467 -12.06 9.80 -9.70
C ALA A 467 -12.24 9.18 -8.30
N GLN A 468 -11.23 9.25 -7.43
CA GLN A 468 -11.32 8.79 -6.05
C GLN A 468 -12.22 9.71 -5.20
N ALA A 469 -12.10 11.03 -5.36
CA ALA A 469 -12.98 11.99 -4.70
C ALA A 469 -14.44 11.81 -5.13
N ALA A 470 -14.69 11.62 -6.43
CA ALA A 470 -16.02 11.34 -6.95
C ALA A 470 -16.61 10.03 -6.40
N ARG A 471 -15.82 8.94 -6.31
CA ARG A 471 -16.25 7.68 -5.68
C ARG A 471 -16.61 7.86 -4.21
N LEU A 472 -15.78 8.57 -3.44
CA LEU A 472 -16.05 8.83 -2.03
C LEU A 472 -17.30 9.70 -1.85
N HIS A 473 -17.48 10.72 -2.69
CA HIS A 473 -18.67 11.57 -2.69
C HIS A 473 -19.95 10.75 -2.94
N THR A 474 -19.96 9.88 -3.96
CA THR A 474 -21.10 8.97 -4.21
C THR A 474 -21.33 8.00 -3.03
N TYR A 475 -20.28 7.48 -2.41
CA TYR A 475 -20.40 6.60 -1.25
C TYR A 475 -21.06 7.32 -0.06
N VAL A 476 -20.62 8.54 0.28
CA VAL A 476 -21.17 9.34 1.38
C VAL A 476 -22.64 9.69 1.13
N GLN A 477 -23.01 10.03 -0.11
CA GLN A 477 -24.41 10.28 -0.49
C GLN A 477 -25.30 9.03 -0.36
N GLN A 478 -24.73 7.82 -0.48
CA GLN A 478 -25.45 6.56 -0.35
C GLN A 478 -25.53 6.04 1.09
N HIS A 479 -24.61 6.47 1.96
CA HIS A 479 -24.47 5.99 3.35
C HIS A 479 -24.41 7.16 4.37
N PRO A 480 -25.42 8.07 4.41
CA PRO A 480 -25.43 9.25 5.26
C PRO A 480 -25.44 8.93 6.77
N GLU A 481 -25.67 7.68 7.16
CA GLU A 481 -25.53 7.17 8.52
C GLU A 481 -24.08 6.96 8.97
N THR A 482 -23.11 7.01 8.05
CA THR A 482 -21.69 6.79 8.35
C THR A 482 -21.06 8.01 9.01
N GLY A 483 -20.43 7.82 10.18
CA GLY A 483 -19.80 8.91 10.93
C GLY A 483 -18.65 9.61 10.18
N THR A 484 -18.65 10.93 10.14
CA THR A 484 -17.60 11.75 9.47
C THR A 484 -16.21 11.50 10.04
N ALA A 485 -16.10 11.28 11.35
CA ALA A 485 -14.87 10.91 12.04
C ALA A 485 -14.39 9.48 11.70
N ASP A 486 -15.32 8.54 11.52
CA ASP A 486 -15.02 7.16 11.13
C ASP A 486 -14.47 7.12 9.69
N ILE A 487 -15.05 7.92 8.78
CA ILE A 487 -14.53 8.14 7.42
C ILE A 487 -13.13 8.76 7.45
N ALA A 488 -12.94 9.84 8.22
CA ALA A 488 -11.65 10.52 8.35
C ALA A 488 -10.55 9.57 8.86
N HIS A 489 -10.86 8.76 9.88
CA HIS A 489 -9.95 7.78 10.45
C HIS A 489 -9.63 6.66 9.46
N SER A 490 -10.63 6.15 8.75
CA SER A 490 -10.47 5.06 7.78
C SER A 490 -9.65 5.47 6.56
N LEU A 491 -9.81 6.72 6.08
CA LEU A 491 -8.95 7.31 5.06
C LEU A 491 -7.50 7.45 5.55
N ALA A 492 -7.31 8.01 6.75
CA ALA A 492 -5.99 8.33 7.28
C ALA A 492 -5.16 7.10 7.69
N ALA A 493 -5.79 6.10 8.31
CA ALA A 493 -5.11 4.90 8.80
C ALA A 493 -4.99 3.80 7.73
N GLY A 494 -6.00 3.66 6.87
CA GLY A 494 -6.22 2.48 6.02
C GLY A 494 -5.95 2.64 4.53
N ARG A 495 -5.29 3.73 4.09
CA ARG A 495 -4.98 3.97 2.66
C ARG A 495 -3.50 4.23 2.44
N ALA A 496 -3.01 3.87 1.25
CA ALA A 496 -1.68 4.25 0.79
C ALA A 496 -1.63 5.76 0.51
N THR A 497 -0.46 6.37 0.70
CA THR A 497 -0.20 7.78 0.35
C THR A 497 0.61 7.87 -0.93
N TRP A 498 0.11 8.63 -1.89
CA TRP A 498 0.68 8.81 -3.23
C TRP A 498 1.12 10.26 -3.50
N GLU A 499 1.51 10.54 -4.73
CA GLU A 499 2.10 11.80 -5.19
C GLU A 499 1.04 12.92 -5.33
N HIS A 500 -0.07 12.66 -6.03
CA HIS A 500 -1.17 13.63 -6.13
C HIS A 500 -2.03 13.54 -4.87
N ARG A 501 -2.25 14.66 -4.19
CA ARG A 501 -2.83 14.70 -2.85
C ARG A 501 -3.94 15.75 -2.75
N ALA A 502 -4.98 15.43 -1.98
CA ALA A 502 -6.02 16.37 -1.57
C ALA A 502 -6.39 16.18 -0.09
N VAL A 503 -6.74 17.27 0.59
CA VAL A 503 -7.33 17.24 1.92
C VAL A 503 -8.54 18.17 1.95
N VAL A 504 -9.73 17.61 2.20
CA VAL A 504 -10.91 18.40 2.54
C VAL A 504 -10.90 18.62 4.05
N VAL A 505 -10.93 19.87 4.50
CA VAL A 505 -11.04 20.22 5.92
C VAL A 505 -12.42 20.83 6.15
N GLY A 506 -13.25 20.18 6.95
CA GLY A 506 -14.62 20.64 7.21
C GLY A 506 -15.11 20.36 8.63
N GLU A 507 -16.10 21.14 9.06
CA GLU A 507 -16.65 21.12 10.43
C GLU A 507 -17.85 20.17 10.58
N ASP A 508 -18.57 19.91 9.49
CA ASP A 508 -19.70 18.98 9.44
C ASP A 508 -19.70 18.14 8.15
N GLY A 509 -20.67 17.23 8.02
CA GLY A 509 -20.81 16.35 6.87
C GLY A 509 -21.15 17.07 5.56
N ASP A 510 -21.80 18.24 5.62
CA ASP A 510 -22.18 19.01 4.43
C ASP A 510 -20.97 19.76 3.85
N ASP A 511 -20.14 20.40 4.69
CA ASP A 511 -18.87 21.04 4.27
C ASP A 511 -17.90 19.99 3.67
N LEU A 512 -17.75 18.84 4.34
CA LEU A 512 -16.91 17.73 3.88
C LEU A 512 -17.40 17.14 2.54
N THR A 513 -18.71 16.94 2.38
CA THR A 513 -19.30 16.41 1.14
C THR A 513 -19.19 17.41 -0.01
N ALA A 514 -19.47 18.70 0.24
CA ALA A 514 -19.31 19.77 -0.74
C ALA A 514 -17.85 19.89 -1.20
N GLY A 515 -16.90 19.75 -0.26
CA GLY A 515 -15.47 19.76 -0.55
C GLY A 515 -15.01 18.62 -1.46
N LEU A 516 -15.59 17.41 -1.36
CA LEU A 516 -15.33 16.34 -2.33
C LEU A 516 -15.91 16.65 -3.71
N ALA A 517 -17.13 17.22 -3.77
CA ALA A 517 -17.79 17.57 -5.02
C ALA A 517 -17.06 18.67 -5.81
N ARG A 518 -16.30 19.54 -5.12
CA ARG A 518 -15.57 20.68 -5.69
C ARG A 518 -14.11 20.68 -5.22
N LEU A 519 -13.44 19.54 -5.40
CA LEU A 519 -12.10 19.26 -4.86
C LEU A 519 -11.10 20.41 -5.07
N HIS A 520 -10.91 20.87 -6.31
CA HIS A 520 -9.95 21.94 -6.61
C HIS A 520 -10.38 23.36 -6.17
N GLU A 521 -11.64 23.57 -5.78
CA GLU A 521 -12.13 24.87 -5.28
C GLU A 521 -12.13 24.96 -3.75
N GLN A 522 -12.33 23.82 -3.07
CA GLN A 522 -12.63 23.77 -1.63
C GLN A 522 -11.66 22.91 -0.81
N ALA A 523 -10.95 21.96 -1.44
CA ALA A 523 -9.92 21.17 -0.78
C ALA A 523 -8.54 21.82 -0.98
N VAL A 524 -7.61 21.52 -0.07
CA VAL A 524 -6.20 21.79 -0.33
C VAL A 524 -5.69 20.68 -1.24
N THR A 525 -5.26 21.01 -2.46
CA THR A 525 -4.74 20.04 -3.44
C THR A 525 -3.29 20.35 -3.81
N GLY A 526 -2.51 19.34 -4.19
CA GLY A 526 -1.15 19.52 -4.68
C GLY A 526 -0.48 18.23 -5.13
N VAL A 527 0.78 18.33 -5.55
CA VAL A 527 1.64 17.20 -5.91
C VAL A 527 2.84 17.20 -4.97
N ALA A 528 3.08 16.07 -4.32
CA ALA A 528 4.15 15.93 -3.35
C ALA A 528 5.50 15.75 -4.04
N GLU A 529 6.39 16.73 -3.86
CA GLU A 529 7.75 16.71 -4.39
C GLU A 529 8.78 16.40 -3.29
N PRO A 530 9.94 15.82 -3.63
CA PRO A 530 11.05 15.61 -2.69
C PRO A 530 11.60 16.90 -2.07
N GLY A 531 12.36 16.75 -0.99
CA GLY A 531 13.17 17.80 -0.38
C GLY A 531 12.92 17.96 1.12
N ARG A 532 13.56 18.98 1.71
CA ARG A 532 13.52 19.24 3.17
C ARG A 532 12.45 20.25 3.59
N THR A 533 12.07 20.19 4.86
CA THR A 533 11.10 21.09 5.51
C THR A 533 11.76 21.88 6.63
N ALA A 534 11.63 23.21 6.60
CA ALA A 534 12.09 24.09 7.68
C ALA A 534 10.90 24.64 8.49
N PHE A 535 11.04 24.68 9.81
CA PHE A 535 10.09 25.37 10.69
C PHE A 535 10.57 26.80 10.99
N LEU A 536 9.65 27.76 10.87
CA LEU A 536 9.89 29.19 11.06
C LEU A 536 9.15 29.67 12.32
N PHE A 537 9.87 30.17 13.32
CA PHE A 537 9.26 30.71 14.55
C PHE A 537 9.16 32.24 14.49
N SER A 538 7.94 32.76 14.62
CA SER A 538 7.70 34.20 14.45
C SER A 538 8.20 35.04 15.63
N GLY A 539 8.66 36.25 15.32
CA GLY A 539 9.10 37.22 16.33
C GLY A 539 7.93 37.90 17.06
N VAL A 540 8.28 38.87 17.91
CA VAL A 540 7.29 39.73 18.57
C VAL A 540 6.52 40.57 17.53
N GLY A 541 5.18 40.53 17.61
CA GLY A 541 4.28 41.41 16.84
C GLY A 541 3.01 40.73 16.30
N SER A 542 2.96 39.39 16.33
CA SER A 542 1.83 38.56 15.87
C SER A 542 0.87 38.12 16.99
N HIS A 543 1.21 38.40 18.26
CA HIS A 543 0.43 38.01 19.44
C HIS A 543 -0.98 38.63 19.45
N ARG A 544 -1.92 37.91 20.05
CA ARG A 544 -3.29 38.39 20.29
C ARG A 544 -3.86 37.75 21.56
N VAL A 545 -4.76 38.45 22.24
CA VAL A 545 -5.58 37.85 23.31
C VAL A 545 -6.40 36.70 22.72
N GLY A 546 -6.49 35.59 23.44
CA GLY A 546 -7.20 34.39 23.01
C GLY A 546 -6.44 33.54 21.98
N MET A 547 -5.14 33.78 21.74
CA MET A 547 -4.34 32.87 20.91
C MET A 547 -4.14 31.52 21.58
N GLY A 548 -4.49 30.44 20.89
CA GLY A 548 -4.40 29.07 21.41
C GLY A 548 -5.56 28.63 22.29
N ARG A 549 -6.63 29.43 22.43
CA ARG A 549 -7.82 29.05 23.21
C ARG A 549 -8.54 27.86 22.57
N GLU A 550 -8.80 27.93 21.27
CA GLU A 550 -9.48 26.85 20.54
C GLU A 550 -8.59 25.60 20.47
N LEU A 551 -7.26 25.78 20.32
CA LEU A 551 -6.32 24.67 20.35
C LEU A 551 -6.22 24.00 21.74
N TYR A 552 -6.30 24.78 22.82
CA TYR A 552 -6.32 24.27 24.19
C TYR A 552 -7.59 23.45 24.47
N GLU A 553 -8.74 23.92 23.98
CA GLU A 553 -10.03 23.23 24.13
C GLU A 553 -10.12 21.96 23.25
N ALA A 554 -9.58 21.99 22.03
CA ALA A 554 -9.70 20.89 21.06
C ALA A 554 -8.61 19.80 21.16
N TYR A 555 -7.40 20.12 21.64
CA TYR A 555 -6.24 19.21 21.56
C TYR A 555 -5.51 19.04 22.91
N PRO A 556 -5.73 17.91 23.62
CA PRO A 556 -5.10 17.65 24.92
C PRO A 556 -3.57 17.72 24.95
N VAL A 557 -2.90 17.37 23.83
CA VAL A 557 -1.43 17.50 23.70
C VAL A 557 -0.98 18.96 23.74
N PHE A 558 -1.72 19.86 23.07
CA PHE A 558 -1.46 21.30 23.12
C PHE A 558 -1.74 21.85 24.52
N ALA A 559 -2.86 21.46 25.14
CA ALA A 559 -3.22 21.90 26.48
C ALA A 559 -2.15 21.53 27.53
N ALA A 560 -1.74 20.26 27.56
CA ALA A 560 -0.71 19.78 28.49
C ALA A 560 0.65 20.45 28.23
N ALA A 561 1.03 20.63 26.96
CA ALA A 561 2.25 21.33 26.59
C ALA A 561 2.25 22.81 26.97
N LEU A 562 1.11 23.49 26.81
CA LEU A 562 0.96 24.90 27.19
C LEU A 562 1.08 25.06 28.71
N ASP A 563 0.33 24.25 29.47
CA ASP A 563 0.35 24.30 30.94
C ASP A 563 1.76 24.01 31.50
N GLU A 564 2.44 22.97 31.00
CA GLU A 564 3.83 22.65 31.41
C GLU A 564 4.79 23.83 31.18
N VAL A 565 4.70 24.52 30.03
CA VAL A 565 5.58 25.65 29.72
C VAL A 565 5.21 26.88 30.55
N LEU A 566 3.93 27.11 30.83
CA LEU A 566 3.47 28.22 31.69
C LEU A 566 3.93 28.05 33.15
N ASP A 567 3.94 26.82 33.68
CA ASP A 567 4.40 26.49 35.04
C ASP A 567 5.88 26.81 35.31
N HIS A 568 6.69 27.03 34.27
CA HIS A 568 8.10 27.43 34.40
C HIS A 568 8.32 28.93 34.65
N PHE A 569 7.27 29.76 34.56
CA PHE A 569 7.36 31.21 34.78
C PHE A 569 6.99 31.62 36.22
N VAL A 570 7.33 32.85 36.60
CA VAL A 570 7.32 33.30 38.01
C VAL A 570 5.92 33.19 38.65
N PRO A 571 5.78 32.55 39.83
CA PRO A 571 4.52 32.50 40.58
C PRO A 571 3.94 33.90 40.82
N GLY A 572 2.74 34.15 40.30
CA GLY A 572 2.03 35.43 40.41
C GLY A 572 1.85 36.21 39.10
N LEU A 573 2.43 35.74 37.99
CA LEU A 573 1.99 36.13 36.64
C LEU A 573 0.90 35.15 36.17
N ASP A 574 -0.35 35.59 36.07
CA ASP A 574 -1.43 34.76 35.52
C ASP A 574 -1.38 34.77 33.97
N LEU A 575 -0.29 34.20 33.44
CA LEU A 575 -0.04 34.12 31.99
C LEU A 575 -1.15 33.33 31.28
N ARG A 576 -1.77 32.36 31.96
CA ARG A 576 -2.87 31.57 31.42
C ARG A 576 -4.12 32.45 31.19
N ALA A 577 -4.57 33.19 32.21
CA ALA A 577 -5.71 34.09 32.05
C ALA A 577 -5.44 35.23 31.04
N VAL A 578 -4.19 35.72 30.96
CA VAL A 578 -3.77 36.75 29.99
C VAL A 578 -3.72 36.21 28.56
N LEU A 579 -3.22 34.99 28.34
CA LEU A 579 -3.14 34.38 27.00
C LEU A 579 -4.51 33.91 26.51
N LEU A 580 -5.28 33.21 27.34
CA LEU A 580 -6.62 32.72 26.97
C LEU A 580 -7.65 33.85 26.96
N GLY A 581 -7.49 34.89 27.79
CA GLY A 581 -8.31 36.11 27.77
C GLY A 581 -9.59 36.05 28.60
N ASP A 582 -9.49 35.62 29.86
CA ASP A 582 -10.67 35.46 30.74
C ASP A 582 -11.29 36.80 31.18
N ASP A 583 -10.49 37.86 31.24
CA ASP A 583 -10.93 39.26 31.10
C ASP A 583 -10.22 39.85 29.89
N ALA A 584 -10.94 39.99 28.77
CA ALA A 584 -10.35 40.41 27.50
C ALA A 584 -9.75 41.83 27.53
N ALA A 585 -10.21 42.73 28.41
CA ALA A 585 -9.70 44.08 28.50
C ALA A 585 -8.39 44.12 29.31
N ALA A 586 -8.38 43.48 30.48
CA ALA A 586 -7.19 43.37 31.31
C ALA A 586 -6.09 42.52 30.64
N ALA A 587 -6.48 41.44 29.96
CA ALA A 587 -5.57 40.60 29.17
C ALA A 587 -4.92 41.38 28.02
N ALA A 588 -5.67 42.24 27.32
CA ALA A 588 -5.11 43.07 26.26
C ALA A 588 -4.07 44.07 26.80
N GLU A 589 -4.35 44.75 27.90
CA GLU A 589 -3.41 45.69 28.53
C GLU A 589 -2.14 44.97 29.05
N ALA A 590 -2.28 43.77 29.62
CA ALA A 590 -1.15 42.96 30.08
C ALA A 590 -0.29 42.42 28.92
N LEU A 591 -0.91 41.86 27.88
CA LEU A 591 -0.22 41.29 26.71
C LEU A 591 0.46 42.35 25.84
N ASP A 592 0.09 43.62 26.00
CA ASP A 592 0.78 44.78 25.41
C ASP A 592 2.18 45.01 26.03
N GLY A 593 2.48 44.41 27.19
CA GLY A 593 3.77 44.49 27.88
C GLY A 593 4.72 43.34 27.55
N MET A 594 5.99 43.65 27.28
CA MET A 594 7.09 42.69 27.03
C MET A 594 7.18 41.58 28.10
N ARG A 595 6.89 41.92 29.36
CA ARG A 595 6.93 41.01 30.51
C ARG A 595 5.93 39.85 30.43
N TYR A 596 4.75 40.07 29.87
CA TYR A 596 3.73 39.01 29.67
C TYR A 596 3.82 38.43 28.26
N MET A 597 3.99 39.30 27.26
CA MET A 597 3.99 38.96 25.85
C MET A 597 5.04 37.90 25.46
N GLN A 598 6.28 38.05 25.93
CA GLN A 598 7.36 37.14 25.54
C GLN A 598 7.15 35.72 26.13
N PRO A 599 6.91 35.54 27.45
CA PRO A 599 6.49 34.24 28.01
C PRO A 599 5.27 33.63 27.31
N ALA A 600 4.22 34.42 27.05
CA ALA A 600 3.00 33.97 26.38
C ALA A 600 3.26 33.47 24.95
N LEU A 601 4.08 34.20 24.17
CA LEU A 601 4.44 33.83 22.80
C LEU A 601 5.34 32.57 22.77
N PHE A 602 6.28 32.45 23.71
CA PHE A 602 7.12 31.24 23.86
C PHE A 602 6.25 30.02 24.16
N ALA A 603 5.37 30.11 25.17
CA ALA A 603 4.48 29.02 25.56
C ALA A 603 3.59 28.57 24.40
N PHE A 604 2.98 29.52 23.67
CA PHE A 604 2.18 29.22 22.49
C PHE A 604 2.97 28.48 21.39
N GLN A 605 4.14 28.99 21.01
CA GLN A 605 4.94 28.41 19.92
C GLN A 605 5.49 27.02 20.28
N VAL A 606 5.90 26.80 21.54
CA VAL A 606 6.35 25.49 22.03
C VAL A 606 5.20 24.49 22.12
N ALA A 607 4.01 24.91 22.56
CA ALA A 607 2.82 24.06 22.58
C ALA A 607 2.37 23.66 21.17
N LEU A 608 2.40 24.61 20.22
CA LEU A 608 2.09 24.36 18.81
C LEU A 608 3.11 23.39 18.17
N TYR A 609 4.41 23.58 18.44
CA TYR A 609 5.45 22.65 18.01
C TYR A 609 5.20 21.23 18.53
N ARG A 610 4.98 21.08 19.84
CA ARG A 610 4.72 19.78 20.47
C ARG A 610 3.48 19.10 19.89
N LEU A 611 2.41 19.86 19.60
CA LEU A 611 1.21 19.33 18.94
C LEU A 611 1.55 18.76 17.55
N VAL A 612 2.20 19.51 16.66
CA VAL A 612 2.47 19.02 15.30
C VAL A 612 3.51 17.90 15.26
N THR A 613 4.52 17.93 16.14
CA THR A 613 5.47 16.81 16.25
C THR A 613 4.80 15.54 16.80
N SER A 614 3.74 15.64 17.61
CA SER A 614 2.97 14.47 18.04
C SER A 614 2.22 13.79 16.89
N TRP A 615 1.99 14.52 15.79
CA TRP A 615 1.43 14.01 14.53
C TRP A 615 2.53 13.65 13.51
N GLY A 616 3.75 13.41 13.97
CA GLY A 616 4.87 12.97 13.12
C GLY A 616 5.45 14.05 12.19
N VAL A 617 5.04 15.32 12.34
CA VAL A 617 5.53 16.42 11.48
C VAL A 617 6.87 16.93 12.02
N THR A 618 7.97 16.51 11.40
CA THR A 618 9.34 16.84 11.82
C THR A 618 10.03 17.82 10.86
N PRO A 619 10.71 18.87 11.37
CA PRO A 619 11.58 19.71 10.57
C PRO A 619 12.97 19.11 10.37
N ASP A 620 13.58 19.36 9.19
CA ASP A 620 15.01 19.15 8.95
C ASP A 620 15.85 20.33 9.48
N LEU A 621 15.28 21.54 9.47
CA LEU A 621 15.93 22.80 9.81
C LEU A 621 14.99 23.71 10.62
N LEU A 622 15.56 24.49 11.54
CA LEU A 622 14.85 25.46 12.36
C LEU A 622 15.37 26.87 12.08
N VAL A 623 14.45 27.83 11.92
CA VAL A 623 14.79 29.26 11.83
C VAL A 623 13.90 30.03 12.77
N GLY A 624 14.47 30.92 13.56
CA GLY A 624 13.70 31.76 14.48
C GLY A 624 13.91 33.24 14.18
N HIS A 625 12.84 33.99 13.95
CA HIS A 625 12.96 35.43 13.71
C HIS A 625 13.09 36.16 15.05
N SER A 626 14.30 36.62 15.37
CA SER A 626 14.57 37.38 16.61
C SER A 626 14.14 36.60 17.86
N PHE A 627 12.96 36.88 18.41
CA PHE A 627 12.40 36.16 19.54
C PHE A 627 12.20 34.67 19.27
N GLY A 628 11.78 34.32 18.05
CA GLY A 628 11.59 32.92 17.66
C GLY A 628 12.85 32.07 17.72
N GLU A 629 14.06 32.67 17.75
CA GLU A 629 15.30 31.90 17.82
C GLU A 629 15.51 31.26 19.19
N ILE A 630 14.94 31.82 20.26
CA ILE A 630 14.92 31.18 21.58
C ILE A 630 14.00 29.94 21.56
N VAL A 631 12.90 30.00 20.81
CA VAL A 631 12.02 28.83 20.60
C VAL A 631 12.74 27.78 19.77
N ALA A 632 13.38 28.16 18.65
CA ALA A 632 14.21 27.25 17.85
C ALA A 632 15.30 26.56 18.69
N ALA A 633 16.02 27.31 19.52
CA ALA A 633 17.00 26.77 20.47
C ALA A 633 16.38 25.76 21.44
N HIS A 634 15.21 26.05 22.01
CA HIS A 634 14.51 25.10 22.88
C HIS A 634 14.07 23.82 22.15
N VAL A 635 13.34 23.97 21.04
CA VAL A 635 12.74 22.81 20.33
C VAL A 635 13.78 21.94 19.63
N SER A 636 14.97 22.47 19.32
CA SER A 636 16.12 21.69 18.85
C SER A 636 16.71 20.75 19.91
N GLY A 637 16.36 20.93 21.19
CA GLY A 637 17.02 20.30 22.33
C GLY A 637 18.30 20.99 22.80
N ALA A 638 18.78 22.04 22.12
CA ALA A 638 19.96 22.81 22.55
C ALA A 638 19.76 23.54 23.88
N LEU A 639 18.54 24.04 24.16
CA LEU A 639 18.24 24.81 25.37
C LEU A 639 17.15 24.12 26.22
N PRO A 640 17.46 23.62 27.43
CA PRO A 640 16.46 23.00 28.32
C PRO A 640 15.30 23.96 28.66
N LEU A 641 14.09 23.44 28.85
CA LEU A 641 12.87 24.26 29.02
C LEU A 641 13.00 25.31 30.14
N ALA A 642 13.51 24.91 31.32
CA ALA A 642 13.71 25.83 32.44
C ALA A 642 14.69 26.97 32.12
N HIS A 643 15.72 26.69 31.32
CA HIS A 643 16.72 27.67 30.89
C HIS A 643 16.16 28.60 29.79
N ALA A 644 15.39 28.06 28.85
CA ALA A 644 14.67 28.84 27.85
C ALA A 644 13.63 29.78 28.50
N ALA A 645 12.86 29.28 29.47
CA ALA A 645 11.91 30.09 30.22
C ALA A 645 12.60 31.21 31.03
N ALA A 646 13.73 30.90 31.70
CA ALA A 646 14.52 31.91 32.41
C ALA A 646 15.08 33.00 31.47
N LEU A 647 15.60 32.60 30.30
CA LEU A 647 16.09 33.48 29.24
C LEU A 647 14.99 34.41 28.72
N VAL A 648 13.80 33.86 28.42
CA VAL A 648 12.62 34.60 27.97
C VAL A 648 12.11 35.57 29.04
N ALA A 649 12.02 35.13 30.29
CA ALA A 649 11.57 35.97 31.41
C ALA A 649 12.53 37.14 31.67
N ALA A 650 13.84 36.88 31.72
CA ALA A 650 14.86 37.90 31.89
C ALA A 650 14.83 38.92 30.73
N ARG A 651 14.67 38.45 29.49
CA ARG A 651 14.56 39.32 28.31
C ARG A 651 13.31 40.21 28.38
N GLY A 652 12.14 39.63 28.62
CA GLY A 652 10.87 40.35 28.69
C GLY A 652 10.86 41.41 29.79
N GLU A 653 11.28 41.06 31.01
CA GLU A 653 11.31 41.99 32.15
C GLU A 653 12.26 43.16 31.97
N LEU A 654 13.44 42.93 31.38
CA LEU A 654 14.44 43.98 31.22
C LEU A 654 14.13 44.89 30.02
N MET A 655 13.55 44.35 28.94
CA MET A 655 13.08 45.16 27.82
C MET A 655 11.93 46.10 28.24
N GLU A 656 11.04 45.67 29.14
CA GLU A 656 9.98 46.52 29.72
C GLU A 656 10.54 47.71 30.52
N GLN A 657 11.72 47.55 31.15
CA GLN A 657 12.35 48.55 32.01
C GLN A 657 13.19 49.59 31.26
N LEU A 658 13.43 49.40 29.95
CA LEU A 658 14.20 50.33 29.14
C LEU A 658 13.48 51.69 29.00
N PRO A 659 14.23 52.81 28.92
CA PRO A 659 13.64 54.12 28.68
C PRO A 659 12.85 54.18 27.37
N PRO A 660 11.71 54.91 27.34
CA PRO A 660 11.01 55.21 26.08
C PRO A 660 11.85 56.15 25.20
N GLY A 661 11.61 56.12 23.88
CA GLY A 661 12.31 56.97 22.91
C GLY A 661 13.07 56.23 21.81
N GLY A 662 12.91 54.90 21.72
CA GLY A 662 13.33 54.12 20.56
C GLY A 662 12.23 53.99 19.51
N ALA A 663 12.62 53.86 18.23
CA ALA A 663 11.72 53.55 17.13
C ALA A 663 12.29 52.45 16.22
N MET A 664 11.39 51.74 15.52
CA MET A 664 11.75 50.88 14.40
C MET A 664 10.94 51.28 13.15
N ILE A 665 11.62 51.45 12.02
CA ILE A 665 10.99 51.82 10.74
C ILE A 665 11.46 50.85 9.66
N ALA A 666 10.51 50.15 9.04
CA ALA A 666 10.76 49.36 7.84
C ALA A 666 10.97 50.28 6.64
N VAL A 667 11.94 49.97 5.79
CA VAL A 667 12.37 50.74 4.62
C VAL A 667 12.49 49.80 3.42
N GLU A 668 12.06 50.26 2.24
CA GLU A 668 12.27 49.55 0.97
C GLU A 668 13.62 49.89 0.34
N ALA A 669 14.70 49.42 0.96
CA ALA A 669 16.09 49.68 0.57
C ALA A 669 16.94 48.40 0.69
N THR A 670 18.12 48.38 0.07
CA THR A 670 19.14 47.35 0.29
C THR A 670 19.91 47.61 1.59
N GLU A 671 20.61 46.58 2.10
CA GLU A 671 21.52 46.75 3.25
C GLU A 671 22.62 47.80 2.96
N GLU A 672 23.18 47.82 1.75
CA GLU A 672 24.22 48.77 1.33
C GLU A 672 23.73 50.23 1.28
N GLU A 673 22.52 50.47 0.77
CA GLU A 673 21.86 51.79 0.77
C GLU A 673 21.70 52.32 2.22
N LEU A 674 21.37 51.45 3.17
CA LEU A 674 21.20 51.81 4.58
C LEU A 674 22.50 51.98 5.34
N LEU A 675 23.50 51.11 5.12
CA LEU A 675 24.83 51.29 5.71
C LEU A 675 25.45 52.63 5.27
N THR A 676 25.21 53.04 4.03
CA THR A 676 25.59 54.37 3.53
C THR A 676 24.82 55.49 4.24
N ALA A 677 23.52 55.33 4.46
CA ALA A 677 22.69 56.32 5.17
C ALA A 677 22.96 56.40 6.70
N LEU A 678 23.66 55.41 7.25
CA LEU A 678 24.07 55.32 8.66
C LEU A 678 25.51 55.79 8.92
N ASP A 679 26.27 56.21 7.90
CA ASP A 679 27.65 56.67 8.09
C ASP A 679 27.71 57.87 9.06
N GLY A 680 28.47 57.71 10.14
CA GLY A 680 28.56 58.68 11.25
C GLY A 680 27.34 58.76 12.18
N VAL A 681 26.47 57.73 12.22
CA VAL A 681 25.31 57.65 13.13
C VAL A 681 25.48 56.49 14.12
N ASP A 682 25.78 56.81 15.38
CA ASP A 682 26.09 55.81 16.43
C ASP A 682 24.85 55.32 17.22
N ASP A 683 23.69 55.95 17.05
CA ASP A 683 22.45 55.68 17.82
C ASP A 683 21.36 54.92 17.03
N VAL A 684 21.70 54.45 15.82
CA VAL A 684 20.83 53.69 14.91
C VAL A 684 21.60 52.56 14.24
N SER A 685 20.94 51.43 14.02
CA SER A 685 21.46 50.26 13.30
C SER A 685 20.47 49.76 12.25
N VAL A 686 20.95 48.89 11.35
CA VAL A 686 20.08 47.94 10.64
C VAL A 686 19.68 46.86 11.64
N GLY A 687 18.44 46.87 12.11
CA GLY A 687 17.95 45.91 13.11
C GLY A 687 17.49 44.59 12.51
N VAL A 688 16.93 44.60 11.29
CA VAL A 688 16.39 43.40 10.63
C VAL A 688 16.58 43.48 9.11
N ILE A 689 16.93 42.35 8.50
CA ILE A 689 16.97 42.12 7.04
C ILE A 689 16.03 40.95 6.73
N ASN A 690 14.81 41.27 6.29
CA ASN A 690 13.76 40.31 5.92
C ASN A 690 13.81 39.91 4.43
N GLY A 691 14.44 40.72 3.59
CA GLY A 691 14.58 40.46 2.15
C GLY A 691 15.56 41.45 1.50
N PRO A 692 15.87 41.28 0.21
CA PRO A 692 16.92 42.05 -0.47
C PRO A 692 16.61 43.55 -0.59
N ARG A 693 15.32 43.91 -0.48
CA ARG A 693 14.84 45.29 -0.35
C ARG A 693 13.86 45.48 0.82
N ALA A 694 13.92 44.62 1.84
CA ALA A 694 12.96 44.62 2.95
C ALA A 694 13.70 44.57 4.29
N VAL A 695 13.91 45.74 4.88
CA VAL A 695 14.90 46.00 5.92
C VAL A 695 14.34 46.97 6.96
N VAL A 696 14.84 46.92 8.19
CA VAL A 696 14.30 47.71 9.31
C VAL A 696 15.41 48.46 10.02
N LEU A 697 15.29 49.79 10.06
CA LEU A 697 16.08 50.66 10.93
C LEU A 697 15.59 50.53 12.37
N SER A 698 16.53 50.49 13.33
CA SER A 698 16.23 50.44 14.76
C SER A 698 17.18 51.35 15.54
N GLY A 699 16.66 52.18 16.46
CA GLY A 699 17.48 53.11 17.23
C GLY A 699 16.68 54.24 17.88
N ALA A 700 17.34 55.35 18.17
CA ALA A 700 16.71 56.54 18.73
C ALA A 700 15.67 57.15 17.77
N ASP A 701 14.49 57.51 18.30
CA ASP A 701 13.33 57.91 17.49
C ASP A 701 13.61 59.09 16.55
N GLU A 702 14.28 60.13 17.05
CA GLU A 702 14.63 61.32 16.26
C GLU A 702 15.58 60.95 15.09
N SER A 703 16.63 60.16 15.36
CA SER A 703 17.60 59.74 14.35
C SER A 703 17.01 58.77 13.33
N VAL A 704 16.26 57.75 13.77
CA VAL A 704 15.56 56.79 12.89
C VAL A 704 14.54 57.52 12.01
N THR A 705 13.74 58.41 12.58
CA THR A 705 12.72 59.18 11.84
C THR A 705 13.35 60.15 10.85
N ARG A 706 14.48 60.79 11.21
CA ARG A 706 15.26 61.64 10.29
C ARG A 706 15.79 60.85 9.09
N ILE A 707 16.45 59.71 9.33
CA ILE A 707 17.06 58.89 8.27
C ILE A 707 15.98 58.30 7.36
N ALA A 708 14.92 57.73 7.93
CA ALA A 708 13.77 57.26 7.15
C ALA A 708 13.10 58.40 6.37
N GLY A 709 13.04 59.62 6.92
CA GLY A 709 12.54 60.81 6.22
C GLY A 709 13.40 61.23 5.03
N THR A 710 14.73 61.13 5.13
CA THR A 710 15.65 61.34 4.00
C THR A 710 15.43 60.27 2.92
N LEU A 711 15.45 58.99 3.30
CA LEU A 711 15.22 57.88 2.35
C LEU A 711 13.83 57.98 1.69
N ALA A 712 12.80 58.43 2.41
CA ALA A 712 11.47 58.69 1.83
C ALA A 712 11.46 59.86 0.84
N ALA A 713 12.28 60.90 1.06
CA ALA A 713 12.45 62.01 0.12
C ALA A 713 13.19 61.56 -1.16
N ASP A 714 14.12 60.60 -1.02
CA ASP A 714 14.84 59.97 -2.14
C ASP A 714 14.03 58.87 -2.87
N GLY A 715 12.79 58.61 -2.42
CA GLY A 715 11.79 57.79 -3.12
C GLY A 715 11.55 56.40 -2.52
N HIS A 716 12.20 56.03 -1.42
CA HIS A 716 12.00 54.74 -0.75
C HIS A 716 10.66 54.72 0.02
N ARG A 717 9.92 53.61 -0.02
CA ARG A 717 8.76 53.43 0.87
C ARG A 717 9.24 53.18 2.29
N THR A 718 8.62 53.83 3.27
CA THR A 718 8.92 53.65 4.71
C THR A 718 7.65 53.41 5.51
N SER A 719 7.70 52.55 6.52
CA SER A 719 6.58 52.24 7.42
C SER A 719 7.05 52.07 8.86
N ARG A 720 6.48 52.85 9.79
CA ARG A 720 6.84 52.79 11.20
C ARG A 720 6.17 51.59 11.89
N LEU A 721 6.98 50.77 12.56
CA LEU A 721 6.50 49.60 13.29
C LEU A 721 5.89 50.01 14.63
N ARG A 722 4.87 49.27 15.07
CA ARG A 722 4.20 49.46 16.37
C ARG A 722 4.95 48.69 17.46
N VAL A 723 6.08 49.23 17.89
CA VAL A 723 6.92 48.68 18.96
C VAL A 723 7.17 49.72 20.05
N LYS A 724 7.23 49.28 21.31
CA LYS A 724 7.56 50.15 22.47
C LYS A 724 9.06 50.39 22.64
N ASN A 725 9.90 49.50 22.09
CA ASN A 725 11.35 49.52 22.22
C ASN A 725 12.02 49.28 20.86
N ALA A 726 13.20 49.86 20.65
CA ALA A 726 14.04 49.63 19.47
C ALA A 726 14.99 48.44 19.68
N ALA A 727 14.46 47.21 19.64
CA ALA A 727 15.27 45.99 19.70
C ALA A 727 16.28 45.92 18.54
N HIS A 728 17.39 45.20 18.70
CA HIS A 728 18.45 45.09 17.68
C HIS A 728 19.10 46.43 17.34
N SER A 729 19.36 47.24 18.38
CA SER A 729 19.99 48.56 18.27
C SER A 729 20.88 48.89 19.48
N PRO A 730 21.72 49.95 19.38
CA PRO A 730 22.52 50.45 20.50
C PRO A 730 21.70 50.79 21.75
N LEU A 731 20.39 51.04 21.64
CA LEU A 731 19.52 51.31 22.79
C LEU A 731 19.28 50.09 23.70
N MET A 732 19.73 48.89 23.32
CA MET A 732 19.70 47.71 24.21
C MET A 732 20.86 47.72 25.23
N ALA A 733 21.92 48.52 25.01
CA ALA A 733 23.10 48.57 25.89
C ALA A 733 22.78 48.69 27.40
N PRO A 734 21.79 49.50 27.87
CA PRO A 734 21.50 49.62 29.29
C PRO A 734 21.03 48.34 30.00
N MET A 735 20.53 47.33 29.26
CA MET A 735 20.09 46.06 29.85
C MET A 735 21.09 44.92 29.73
N LEU A 736 22.14 45.02 28.90
CA LEU A 736 22.99 43.89 28.55
C LEU A 736 23.76 43.32 29.76
N GLU A 737 24.29 44.16 30.65
CA GLU A 737 25.02 43.70 31.85
C GLU A 737 24.12 42.96 32.85
N GLU A 738 22.89 43.45 33.04
CA GLU A 738 21.89 42.81 33.90
C GLU A 738 21.39 41.50 33.29
N PHE A 739 21.17 41.50 31.97
CA PHE A 739 20.74 40.32 31.22
C PHE A 739 21.80 39.21 31.27
N ALA A 740 23.05 39.52 30.95
CA ALA A 740 24.19 38.60 31.05
C ALA A 740 24.29 37.95 32.45
N ARG A 741 24.07 38.74 33.51
CA ARG A 741 24.11 38.22 34.89
C ARG A 741 22.92 37.31 35.24
N ARG A 742 21.75 37.54 34.66
CA ARG A 742 20.55 36.72 34.86
C ARG A 742 20.58 35.41 34.09
N ILE A 743 21.28 35.37 32.96
CA ILE A 743 21.45 34.17 32.13
C ILE A 743 22.75 33.40 32.43
N HIS A 744 23.46 33.75 33.51
CA HIS A 744 24.69 33.06 33.85
C HIS A 744 24.44 31.65 34.38
N GLY A 745 25.16 30.67 33.84
CA GLY A 745 24.95 29.24 34.07
C GLY A 745 23.98 28.59 33.07
N LEU A 746 23.81 29.15 31.87
CA LEU A 746 23.00 28.53 30.82
C LEU A 746 23.65 27.22 30.35
N ASP A 747 23.05 26.10 30.71
CA ASP A 747 23.32 24.80 30.06
C ASP A 747 22.81 24.84 28.62
N VAL A 748 23.72 24.67 27.67
CA VAL A 748 23.48 24.70 26.22
C VAL A 748 24.15 23.49 25.60
N SER A 749 23.34 22.66 24.95
CA SER A 749 23.76 21.45 24.24
C SER A 749 23.82 21.68 22.73
N ALA A 750 24.47 20.77 22.00
CA ALA A 750 24.40 20.77 20.54
C ALA A 750 22.95 20.49 20.08
N PRO A 751 22.42 21.24 19.10
CA PRO A 751 21.05 21.07 18.61
C PRO A 751 20.89 19.72 17.89
N ALA A 752 19.83 18.97 18.23
CA ALA A 752 19.49 17.71 17.55
C ALA A 752 18.85 17.94 16.17
N VAL A 753 18.17 19.08 15.98
CA VAL A 753 17.74 19.59 14.66
C VAL A 753 18.51 20.88 14.36
N PRO A 754 19.28 20.96 13.25
CA PRO A 754 20.08 22.13 12.92
C PRO A 754 19.29 23.45 12.92
N ILE A 755 19.86 24.48 13.56
CA ILE A 755 19.32 25.83 13.57
C ILE A 755 20.11 26.70 12.59
N VAL A 756 19.40 27.44 11.74
CA VAL A 756 19.98 28.55 10.98
C VAL A 756 19.88 29.81 11.83
N SER A 757 21.03 30.27 12.33
CA SER A 757 21.13 31.45 13.18
C SER A 757 20.79 32.70 12.38
N THR A 758 19.85 33.52 12.86
CA THR A 758 19.55 34.81 12.24
C THR A 758 20.55 35.91 12.62
N VAL A 759 21.45 35.66 13.57
CA VAL A 759 22.61 36.56 13.82
C VAL A 759 23.68 36.37 12.74
N THR A 760 24.01 35.12 12.40
CA THR A 760 25.11 34.79 11.47
C THR A 760 24.66 34.54 10.02
N GLY A 761 23.35 34.37 9.80
CA GLY A 761 22.75 33.98 8.53
C GLY A 761 23.00 32.52 8.11
N ARG A 762 23.60 31.69 8.97
CA ARG A 762 24.11 30.35 8.62
C ARG A 762 23.86 29.32 9.73
N THR A 763 24.05 28.04 9.39
CA THR A 763 24.06 26.95 10.37
C THR A 763 25.38 26.88 11.16
N GLY A 764 25.36 26.24 12.34
CA GLY A 764 26.58 25.96 13.13
C GLY A 764 27.04 27.07 14.09
N ALA A 765 26.18 28.04 14.42
CA ALA A 765 26.48 29.01 15.47
C ALA A 765 26.51 28.36 16.87
N GLU A 766 27.47 28.76 17.71
CA GLU A 766 27.54 28.35 19.12
C GLU A 766 26.61 29.24 19.96
N LEU A 767 25.54 28.66 20.53
CA LEU A 767 24.47 29.40 21.21
C LEU A 767 24.81 29.76 22.68
N THR A 768 26.02 30.27 22.94
CA THR A 768 26.54 30.54 24.29
C THR A 768 25.83 31.69 25.01
N GLU A 769 26.20 31.96 26.28
CA GLU A 769 25.74 33.15 27.02
C GLU A 769 26.07 34.44 26.26
N GLU A 770 27.28 34.54 25.69
CA GLU A 770 27.72 35.67 24.86
C GLU A 770 26.85 35.82 23.60
N TYR A 771 26.51 34.70 22.94
CA TYR A 771 25.62 34.71 21.77
C TYR A 771 24.26 35.33 22.11
N TRP A 772 23.64 34.95 23.22
CA TRP A 772 22.33 35.50 23.61
C TRP A 772 22.38 36.98 24.01
N VAL A 773 23.52 37.45 24.54
CA VAL A 773 23.75 38.88 24.81
C VAL A 773 23.91 39.65 23.49
N GLU A 774 24.73 39.16 22.55
CA GLU A 774 24.94 39.77 21.23
C GLU A 774 23.63 39.81 20.42
N HIS A 775 22.87 38.72 20.43
CA HIS A 775 21.57 38.53 19.77
C HIS A 775 20.51 39.60 20.12
N LEU A 776 20.65 40.34 21.22
CA LEU A 776 19.75 41.46 21.54
C LEU A 776 20.03 42.74 20.71
N SER A 777 21.27 42.91 20.27
CA SER A 777 21.77 44.11 19.57
C SER A 777 22.16 43.86 18.12
N ALA A 778 22.44 42.61 17.74
CA ALA A 778 22.83 42.23 16.38
C ALA A 778 21.68 42.33 15.37
N THR A 779 22.04 42.52 14.10
CA THR A 779 21.08 42.52 12.99
C THR A 779 20.46 41.14 12.78
N VAL A 780 19.13 41.07 12.69
CA VAL A 780 18.39 39.83 12.36
C VAL A 780 18.41 39.60 10.86
N ARG A 781 19.32 38.76 10.39
CA ARG A 781 19.59 38.37 9.00
C ARG A 781 18.65 37.25 8.52
N PHE A 782 17.34 37.46 8.63
CA PHE A 782 16.34 36.45 8.27
C PHE A 782 16.36 36.08 6.78
N HIS A 783 16.63 37.05 5.89
CA HIS A 783 16.80 36.79 4.46
C HIS A 783 17.92 35.77 4.17
N ASP A 784 19.07 35.97 4.81
CA ASP A 784 20.26 35.13 4.63
C ASP A 784 20.01 33.73 5.20
N ALA A 785 19.31 33.63 6.33
CA ALA A 785 18.90 32.35 6.91
C ALA A 785 17.96 31.55 5.98
N LEU A 786 17.07 32.22 5.24
CA LEU A 786 16.26 31.57 4.20
C LEU A 786 17.08 31.16 2.98
N ALA A 787 18.10 31.94 2.60
CA ALA A 787 19.03 31.57 1.52
C ALA A 787 19.86 30.33 1.88
N GLU A 788 20.34 30.23 3.12
CA GLU A 788 20.99 29.04 3.67
C GLU A 788 20.05 27.82 3.66
N CYS A 789 18.78 27.97 4.08
CA CYS A 789 17.79 26.89 4.00
C CYS A 789 17.65 26.34 2.57
N ARG A 790 17.54 27.24 1.58
CA ARG A 790 17.48 26.87 0.15
C ARG A 790 18.74 26.17 -0.32
N ALA A 791 19.92 26.67 0.05
CA ALA A 791 21.21 26.04 -0.25
C ALA A 791 21.32 24.62 0.34
N GLN A 792 20.62 24.34 1.45
CA GLN A 792 20.52 23.02 2.07
C GLN A 792 19.33 22.16 1.56
N GLY A 793 18.63 22.56 0.50
CA GLY A 793 17.57 21.77 -0.13
C GLY A 793 16.19 21.85 0.54
N VAL A 794 15.92 22.89 1.32
CA VAL A 794 14.57 23.19 1.81
C VAL A 794 13.72 23.76 0.68
N THR A 795 12.55 23.17 0.45
CA THR A 795 11.51 23.76 -0.41
C THR A 795 10.15 23.86 0.27
N ARG A 796 10.03 23.44 1.55
CA ARG A 796 8.82 23.61 2.38
C ARG A 796 9.15 24.43 3.63
N PHE A 797 8.44 25.52 3.84
CA PHE A 797 8.60 26.42 4.98
C PHE A 797 7.30 26.50 5.78
N VAL A 798 7.32 26.08 7.04
CA VAL A 798 6.13 26.02 7.90
C VAL A 798 6.28 26.99 9.06
N GLU A 799 5.45 28.03 9.11
CA GLU A 799 5.47 29.04 10.17
C GLU A 799 4.65 28.59 11.40
N LEU A 800 5.36 28.47 12.52
CA LEU A 800 4.83 28.19 13.86
C LEU A 800 4.81 29.50 14.65
N GLY A 801 3.68 30.19 14.57
CA GLY A 801 3.39 31.42 15.31
C GLY A 801 1.89 31.62 15.45
N PRO A 802 1.42 32.62 16.21
CA PRO A 802 -0.01 32.93 16.37
C PRO A 802 -0.65 33.63 15.15
N GLY A 803 0.05 33.65 14.02
CA GLY A 803 -0.34 34.29 12.75
C GLY A 803 0.72 34.01 11.68
N SER A 804 0.58 34.69 10.54
CA SER A 804 1.31 34.43 9.29
C SER A 804 2.26 35.59 8.91
N VAL A 805 3.15 36.00 9.80
CA VAL A 805 3.98 37.21 9.60
C VAL A 805 5.29 36.93 8.86
N LEU A 806 5.82 35.71 8.95
CA LEU A 806 7.02 35.28 8.23
C LEU A 806 6.71 34.71 6.85
N THR A 807 5.56 34.08 6.68
CA THR A 807 5.16 33.39 5.43
C THR A 807 5.22 34.31 4.19
N PRO A 808 4.74 35.57 4.22
CA PRO A 808 4.90 36.51 3.11
C PRO A 808 6.35 36.94 2.83
N LEU A 809 7.25 36.82 3.82
CA LEU A 809 8.67 37.20 3.72
C LEU A 809 9.52 36.07 3.13
N VAL A 810 9.03 34.81 3.13
CA VAL A 810 9.71 33.69 2.48
C VAL A 810 9.82 33.91 0.97
N ALA A 811 8.77 34.50 0.38
CA ALA A 811 8.62 34.75 -1.06
C ALA A 811 8.96 33.49 -1.89
N PRO A 812 8.17 32.40 -1.76
CA PRO A 812 8.48 31.12 -2.38
C PRO A 812 8.60 31.19 -3.90
N GLY A 813 9.57 30.48 -4.45
CA GLY A 813 9.67 30.19 -5.89
C GLY A 813 8.61 29.18 -6.38
N GLU A 814 8.62 28.86 -7.67
CA GLU A 814 7.61 27.98 -8.31
C GLU A 814 7.54 26.57 -7.70
N THR A 815 8.65 26.05 -7.18
CA THR A 815 8.76 24.72 -6.54
C THR A 815 8.83 24.79 -5.01
N GLU A 816 8.59 25.96 -4.42
CA GLU A 816 8.61 26.16 -2.97
C GLU A 816 7.20 26.37 -2.41
N THR A 817 6.98 25.87 -1.20
CA THR A 817 5.74 26.09 -0.44
C THR A 817 6.06 26.79 0.87
N ALA A 818 5.38 27.89 1.16
CA ALA A 818 5.44 28.58 2.44
C ALA A 818 4.03 28.67 3.04
N VAL A 819 3.85 28.23 4.28
CA VAL A 819 2.53 28.18 4.93
C VAL A 819 2.62 28.45 6.42
N ALA A 820 1.67 29.23 6.96
CA ALA A 820 1.49 29.41 8.40
C ALA A 820 0.44 28.45 8.94
N LEU A 821 0.68 27.91 10.13
CA LEU A 821 -0.29 27.03 10.80
C LEU A 821 -1.41 27.80 11.52
N GLN A 822 -1.33 29.13 11.57
CA GLN A 822 -2.33 29.99 12.20
C GLN A 822 -2.52 31.27 11.39
N HIS A 823 -3.74 31.79 11.42
CA HIS A 823 -4.10 33.06 10.81
C HIS A 823 -4.98 33.85 11.77
N ARG A 824 -5.02 35.19 11.64
CA ARG A 824 -5.82 36.03 12.53
C ARG A 824 -7.33 35.91 12.27
N ASP A 825 -7.67 35.74 10.99
CA ASP A 825 -9.05 35.83 10.49
C ASP A 825 -9.70 34.45 10.25
N HIS A 826 -9.11 33.38 10.80
CA HIS A 826 -9.59 32.00 10.68
C HIS A 826 -9.58 31.28 12.04
N PRO A 827 -10.53 30.35 12.31
CA PRO A 827 -10.51 29.49 13.49
C PRO A 827 -9.20 28.71 13.58
N GLU A 828 -8.66 28.54 14.79
CA GLU A 828 -7.30 28.06 15.04
C GLU A 828 -7.15 26.60 14.62
N ALA A 829 -8.14 25.76 14.92
CA ALA A 829 -8.15 24.36 14.54
C ALA A 829 -8.25 24.18 13.02
N ARG A 830 -9.04 25.02 12.32
CA ARG A 830 -9.16 24.99 10.86
C ARG A 830 -7.89 25.49 10.19
N ALA A 831 -7.31 26.59 10.69
CA ALA A 831 -6.03 27.12 10.19
C ALA A 831 -4.89 26.10 10.34
N LEU A 832 -4.84 25.38 11.47
CA LEU A 832 -3.85 24.33 11.71
C LEU A 832 -3.97 23.19 10.70
N LEU A 833 -5.16 22.63 10.52
CA LEU A 833 -5.38 21.51 9.60
C LEU A 833 -5.17 21.92 8.14
N THR A 834 -5.62 23.11 7.72
CA THR A 834 -5.38 23.65 6.37
C THR A 834 -3.89 23.95 6.13
N GLY A 835 -3.17 24.44 7.16
CA GLY A 835 -1.73 24.69 7.09
C GLY A 835 -0.94 23.40 6.90
N LEU A 836 -1.24 22.37 7.71
CA LEU A 836 -0.64 21.04 7.58
C LEU A 836 -1.06 20.32 6.29
N ALA A 837 -2.29 20.51 5.82
CA ALA A 837 -2.73 20.00 4.54
C ALA A 837 -1.87 20.55 3.40
N THR A 838 -1.62 21.86 3.38
CA THR A 838 -0.74 22.51 2.38
C THR A 838 0.69 21.99 2.46
N ALA A 839 1.23 21.83 3.68
CA ALA A 839 2.55 21.25 3.87
C ALA A 839 2.62 19.78 3.39
N TRP A 840 1.56 19.00 3.59
CA TRP A 840 1.45 17.59 3.22
C TRP A 840 1.22 17.37 1.73
N THR A 841 0.39 18.19 1.07
CA THR A 841 0.21 18.13 -0.38
C THR A 841 1.49 18.48 -1.13
N ALA A 842 2.34 19.35 -0.55
CA ALA A 842 3.69 19.65 -1.04
C ALA A 842 4.79 18.63 -0.64
N GLY A 843 4.45 17.59 0.14
CA GLY A 843 5.34 16.46 0.43
C GLY A 843 5.76 16.25 1.89
N THR A 844 5.47 17.17 2.82
CA THR A 844 5.81 17.00 4.25
C THR A 844 5.08 15.77 4.83
N PRO A 845 5.75 14.87 5.56
CA PRO A 845 5.08 13.78 6.28
C PRO A 845 4.13 14.30 7.37
N VAL A 846 2.94 13.69 7.46
CA VAL A 846 1.95 13.93 8.52
C VAL A 846 1.28 12.60 8.85
N ASP A 847 1.24 12.22 10.13
CA ASP A 847 0.42 11.10 10.62
C ASP A 847 -1.02 11.57 10.87
N TRP A 848 -1.79 11.58 9.80
CA TRP A 848 -3.20 11.96 9.84
C TRP A 848 -4.04 11.03 10.73
N ALA A 849 -3.63 9.78 10.97
CA ALA A 849 -4.38 8.86 11.82
C ALA A 849 -4.30 9.30 13.29
N VAL A 850 -3.13 9.80 13.72
CA VAL A 850 -2.96 10.41 15.05
C VAL A 850 -3.66 11.77 15.15
N ALA A 851 -3.64 12.59 14.10
CA ALA A 851 -4.31 13.90 14.08
C ALA A 851 -5.86 13.80 14.07
N VAL A 852 -6.41 12.79 13.39
CA VAL A 852 -7.83 12.44 13.48
C VAL A 852 -8.12 11.82 14.84
N GLY A 853 -7.26 10.95 15.36
CA GLY A 853 -7.48 10.23 16.62
C GLY A 853 -8.32 8.95 16.44
N PRO A 854 -8.68 8.26 17.53
CA PRO A 854 -9.36 6.98 17.48
C PRO A 854 -10.83 7.15 17.06
N ALA A 855 -11.23 6.44 16.00
CA ALA A 855 -12.61 6.29 15.56
C ALA A 855 -12.81 4.87 15.01
N ARG A 856 -14.02 4.50 14.59
CA ARG A 856 -14.30 3.16 14.04
C ARG A 856 -13.81 3.08 12.59
N ARG A 857 -13.18 1.94 12.22
CA ARG A 857 -12.94 1.62 10.81
C ARG A 857 -14.25 1.27 10.10
N VAL A 858 -14.52 1.92 8.97
CA VAL A 858 -15.71 1.73 8.12
C VAL A 858 -15.32 1.32 6.70
N ASP A 859 -16.25 0.64 6.01
CA ASP A 859 -16.08 0.25 4.61
C ASP A 859 -16.00 1.53 3.76
N LEU A 860 -14.96 1.67 2.92
CA LEU A 860 -14.77 2.82 2.02
C LEU A 860 -14.42 2.34 0.61
N PRO A 861 -14.76 3.12 -0.44
CA PRO A 861 -14.36 2.80 -1.81
C PRO A 861 -12.84 2.54 -1.93
N THR A 862 -12.50 1.53 -2.73
CA THR A 862 -11.13 1.20 -3.12
C THR A 862 -10.66 2.07 -4.29
N TYR A 863 -9.36 2.00 -4.57
CA TYR A 863 -8.64 2.85 -5.52
C TYR A 863 -9.30 2.98 -6.91
N ALA A 864 -9.33 4.21 -7.42
CA ALA A 864 -9.86 4.57 -8.72
C ALA A 864 -8.91 4.29 -9.89
N PHE A 865 -8.66 2.99 -10.16
CA PHE A 865 -7.86 2.51 -11.30
C PHE A 865 -8.24 3.18 -12.64
N ARG A 866 -7.23 3.72 -13.34
CA ARG A 866 -7.33 4.35 -14.67
C ARG A 866 -7.10 3.30 -15.76
N ARG A 867 -8.03 2.37 -15.87
CA ARG A 867 -7.91 1.22 -16.77
C ARG A 867 -7.87 1.63 -18.24
N ARG A 868 -6.90 1.10 -18.99
CA ARG A 868 -6.81 1.16 -20.47
C ARG A 868 -6.89 -0.26 -21.03
N ARG A 869 -7.37 -0.44 -22.27
CA ARG A 869 -7.40 -1.75 -22.93
C ARG A 869 -5.97 -2.27 -23.11
N HIS A 870 -5.78 -3.56 -22.86
CA HIS A 870 -4.53 -4.29 -23.08
C HIS A 870 -4.83 -5.68 -23.66
N TRP A 871 -4.43 -5.97 -24.90
CA TRP A 871 -4.73 -7.26 -25.56
C TRP A 871 -3.71 -7.67 -26.64
N LEU A 872 -3.75 -8.95 -27.05
CA LEU A 872 -2.80 -9.54 -28.02
C LEU A 872 -2.75 -8.88 -29.42
N ASP A 873 -3.79 -8.12 -29.79
CA ASP A 873 -3.90 -7.44 -31.09
C ASP A 873 -3.35 -6.00 -31.07
N GLU A 874 -2.99 -5.47 -29.90
CA GLU A 874 -2.33 -4.18 -29.77
C GLU A 874 -0.83 -4.33 -30.02
N ARG A 875 -0.36 -3.72 -31.11
CA ARG A 875 1.03 -3.26 -31.22
C ARG A 875 1.03 -1.76 -30.92
N PRO A 876 1.82 -1.26 -29.96
CA PRO A 876 1.89 0.18 -29.73
C PRO A 876 2.34 0.90 -30.99
N ALA A 877 1.75 2.07 -31.25
CA ALA A 877 2.45 3.06 -32.06
C ALA A 877 3.69 3.50 -31.27
N VAL A 878 4.84 3.58 -31.94
CA VAL A 878 6.11 4.00 -31.30
C VAL A 878 6.00 5.38 -30.65
N GLU A 879 5.05 6.21 -31.10
CA GLU A 879 4.73 7.54 -30.57
C GLU A 879 4.08 7.52 -29.17
N GLU A 880 3.45 6.42 -28.71
CA GLU A 880 2.81 6.35 -27.37
C GLU A 880 3.74 5.78 -26.27
N ALA A 881 4.85 5.14 -26.66
CA ALA A 881 5.86 4.66 -25.72
C ALA A 881 6.63 5.83 -25.04
N GLU A 882 6.65 7.01 -25.66
CA GLU A 882 7.39 8.17 -25.17
C GLU A 882 6.76 8.83 -23.92
N GLU A 883 5.45 8.72 -23.72
CA GLU A 883 4.75 9.30 -22.53
C GLU A 883 5.06 8.57 -21.21
N HIS A 884 5.67 7.38 -21.25
CA HIS A 884 5.79 6.48 -20.10
C HIS A 884 7.21 6.46 -19.48
N LEU A 885 8.13 7.28 -19.98
CA LEU A 885 9.45 7.49 -19.39
C LEU A 885 9.36 8.49 -18.22
N SER A 886 10.19 8.30 -17.18
CA SER A 886 10.25 9.30 -16.10
C SER A 886 10.78 10.63 -16.65
N SER A 887 10.34 11.75 -16.07
CA SER A 887 10.82 13.09 -16.43
C SER A 887 12.35 13.21 -16.38
N ALA A 888 12.99 12.53 -15.43
CA ALA A 888 14.44 12.42 -15.33
C ALA A 888 15.06 11.65 -16.51
N THR A 889 14.43 10.56 -16.97
CA THR A 889 14.91 9.76 -18.11
C THR A 889 14.79 10.55 -19.43
N LEU A 890 13.69 11.30 -19.61
CA LEU A 890 13.49 12.17 -20.78
C LEU A 890 14.50 13.33 -20.79
N ALA A 891 14.68 14.05 -19.68
CA ALA A 891 15.66 15.12 -19.58
C ALA A 891 17.09 14.63 -19.84
N LEU A 892 17.44 13.42 -19.37
CA LEU A 892 18.73 12.81 -19.62
C LEU A 892 18.92 12.40 -21.09
N ARG A 893 17.88 11.82 -21.74
CA ARG A 893 17.87 11.51 -23.18
C ARG A 893 18.10 12.76 -24.03
N ASP A 894 17.41 13.84 -23.72
CA ASP A 894 17.49 15.10 -24.49
C ASP A 894 18.86 15.78 -24.28
N SER A 895 19.47 15.62 -23.11
CA SER A 895 20.85 16.04 -22.83
C SER A 895 21.89 15.20 -23.62
N ILE A 896 21.71 13.88 -23.66
CA ILE A 896 22.55 12.97 -24.48
C ILE A 896 22.43 13.30 -25.97
N SER A 897 21.21 13.63 -26.43
CA SER A 897 20.93 13.93 -27.85
C SER A 897 21.46 15.29 -28.29
N SER A 898 21.65 16.24 -27.36
CA SER A 898 22.21 17.57 -27.62
C SER A 898 23.74 17.64 -27.48
N GLU A 899 24.36 16.77 -26.67
CA GLU A 899 25.81 16.59 -26.58
C GLU A 899 26.24 15.11 -26.74
N PRO A 900 26.25 14.55 -27.98
CA PRO A 900 26.60 13.14 -28.18
C PRO A 900 28.01 12.76 -27.71
N ASP A 901 28.97 13.67 -27.83
CA ASP A 901 30.38 13.41 -27.53
C ASP A 901 30.68 13.55 -26.02
N GLY A 902 30.58 12.42 -25.32
CA GLY A 902 31.14 12.22 -23.98
C GLY A 902 30.36 12.86 -22.83
N PHE A 903 29.13 13.33 -23.06
CA PHE A 903 28.26 13.87 -22.01
C PHE A 903 28.05 12.88 -20.85
N LEU A 904 27.70 11.62 -21.15
CA LEU A 904 27.47 10.58 -20.13
C LEU A 904 28.72 10.31 -19.28
N ILE A 905 29.91 10.32 -19.87
CA ILE A 905 31.16 10.14 -19.13
C ILE A 905 31.40 11.31 -18.18
N ARG A 906 31.15 12.57 -18.61
CA ARG A 906 31.23 13.75 -17.73
C ARG A 906 30.19 13.69 -16.61
N TRP A 907 28.96 13.31 -16.93
CA TRP A 907 27.84 13.22 -16.00
C TRP A 907 28.06 12.14 -14.92
N LEU A 908 28.54 10.95 -15.31
CA LEU A 908 28.93 9.90 -14.37
C LEU A 908 30.14 10.29 -13.53
N ALA A 909 31.15 10.95 -14.12
CA ALA A 909 32.31 11.42 -13.40
C ALA A 909 31.94 12.45 -12.31
N ASP A 910 30.97 13.34 -12.55
CA ASP A 910 30.47 14.29 -11.55
C ASP A 910 29.72 13.59 -10.39
N HIS A 911 28.93 12.56 -10.69
CA HIS A 911 28.28 11.73 -9.68
C HIS A 911 29.30 10.98 -8.80
N MET A 912 30.42 10.54 -9.37
CA MET A 912 31.52 9.94 -8.61
C MET A 912 32.38 10.95 -7.86
N ALA A 913 32.63 12.13 -8.43
CA ALA A 913 33.35 13.22 -7.76
C ALA A 913 32.62 13.66 -6.49
N HIS A 914 31.29 13.74 -6.53
CA HIS A 914 30.44 14.02 -5.36
C HIS A 914 30.50 12.94 -4.26
N LEU A 915 30.82 11.69 -4.58
CA LEU A 915 30.91 10.58 -3.62
C LEU A 915 32.33 10.37 -3.08
N THR A 916 33.35 10.64 -3.90
CA THR A 916 34.77 10.38 -3.59
C THR A 916 35.56 11.62 -3.18
N GLY A 917 35.04 12.82 -3.46
CA GLY A 917 35.75 14.09 -3.25
C GLY A 917 36.89 14.35 -4.25
N SER A 918 37.08 13.51 -5.27
CA SER A 918 38.13 13.69 -6.29
C SER A 918 37.66 14.57 -7.44
N ALA A 919 38.41 15.64 -7.73
CA ALA A 919 38.13 16.56 -8.84
C ALA A 919 38.59 16.05 -10.22
N ALA A 920 39.26 14.90 -10.29
CA ALA A 920 39.68 14.27 -11.53
C ALA A 920 39.48 12.76 -11.42
N VAL A 921 38.73 12.19 -12.37
CA VAL A 921 38.43 10.77 -12.47
C VAL A 921 38.86 10.29 -13.84
N ASP A 922 39.65 9.23 -13.91
CA ASP A 922 40.05 8.59 -15.15
C ASP A 922 38.89 7.70 -15.67
N PRO A 923 38.32 7.96 -16.86
CA PRO A 923 37.19 7.19 -17.38
C PRO A 923 37.49 5.70 -17.63
N ASP A 924 38.78 5.38 -17.83
CA ASP A 924 39.24 4.05 -18.24
C ASP A 924 39.80 3.23 -17.06
N ALA A 925 39.85 3.82 -15.86
CA ALA A 925 40.20 3.11 -14.62
C ALA A 925 38.99 2.37 -14.04
N THR A 926 39.22 1.22 -13.39
CA THR A 926 38.12 0.47 -12.77
C THR A 926 37.60 1.20 -11.52
N PHE A 927 36.31 1.04 -11.20
CA PHE A 927 35.72 1.62 -9.99
C PHE A 927 36.48 1.21 -8.71
N ARG A 928 37.07 0.02 -8.70
CA ARG A 928 37.92 -0.47 -7.60
C ARG A 928 39.25 0.28 -7.50
N ASP A 929 39.91 0.56 -8.62
CA ASP A 929 41.16 1.34 -8.64
C ASP A 929 40.93 2.82 -8.31
N LEU A 930 39.71 3.31 -8.59
CA LEU A 930 39.21 4.63 -8.20
C LEU A 930 38.72 4.70 -6.73
N GLY A 931 38.83 3.60 -5.97
CA GLY A 931 38.56 3.58 -4.53
C GLY A 931 37.12 3.29 -4.10
N LEU A 932 36.23 2.86 -5.00
CA LEU A 932 34.90 2.38 -4.59
C LEU A 932 35.00 1.02 -3.89
N ASP A 933 34.56 0.99 -2.63
CA ASP A 933 34.28 -0.24 -1.90
C ASP A 933 32.81 -0.68 -2.12
N SER A 934 32.42 -1.78 -1.48
CA SER A 934 31.05 -2.31 -1.57
C SER A 934 29.95 -1.38 -1.04
N VAL A 935 30.28 -0.39 -0.20
CA VAL A 935 29.31 0.58 0.33
C VAL A 935 29.14 1.73 -0.68
N LEU A 936 30.26 2.33 -1.11
CA LEU A 936 30.25 3.40 -2.12
C LEU A 936 29.69 2.92 -3.47
N SER A 937 29.86 1.64 -3.81
CA SER A 937 29.27 1.02 -5.00
C SER A 937 27.73 0.98 -4.92
N VAL A 938 27.17 0.65 -3.76
CA VAL A 938 25.70 0.67 -3.55
C VAL A 938 25.19 2.11 -3.55
N GLU A 939 25.94 3.04 -2.96
CA GLU A 939 25.56 4.46 -2.94
C GLU A 939 25.58 5.10 -4.33
N LEU A 940 26.64 4.88 -5.13
CA LEU A 940 26.70 5.30 -6.53
C LEU A 940 25.53 4.72 -7.32
N ARG A 941 25.30 3.40 -7.25
CA ARG A 941 24.18 2.74 -7.94
C ARG A 941 22.83 3.33 -7.52
N ASN A 942 22.60 3.62 -6.24
CA ASN A 942 21.35 4.24 -5.79
C ASN A 942 21.21 5.68 -6.31
N ARG A 943 22.30 6.45 -6.34
CA ARG A 943 22.35 7.82 -6.89
C ARG A 943 22.03 7.84 -8.39
N LEU A 944 22.58 6.89 -9.14
CA LEU A 944 22.30 6.70 -10.57
C LEU A 944 20.86 6.25 -10.84
N VAL A 945 20.31 5.33 -10.03
CA VAL A 945 18.88 4.97 -10.11
C VAL A 945 18.00 6.19 -9.87
N SER A 946 18.32 7.01 -8.87
CA SER A 946 17.57 8.24 -8.56
C SER A 946 17.68 9.31 -9.64
N ALA A 947 18.84 9.44 -10.29
CA ALA A 947 19.10 10.51 -11.27
C ALA A 947 18.71 10.13 -12.71
N THR A 948 18.61 8.84 -13.03
CA THR A 948 18.18 8.35 -14.37
C THR A 948 16.73 7.86 -14.41
N GLY A 949 16.12 7.53 -13.27
CA GLY A 949 14.85 6.81 -13.18
C GLY A 949 14.93 5.33 -13.58
N LEU A 950 16.09 4.82 -14.01
CA LEU A 950 16.25 3.45 -14.50
C LEU A 950 16.40 2.45 -13.35
N ARG A 951 15.76 1.29 -13.48
CA ARG A 951 16.06 0.13 -12.62
C ARG A 951 17.42 -0.45 -13.01
N MET A 952 18.36 -0.46 -12.07
CA MET A 952 19.71 -1.03 -12.20
C MET A 952 19.91 -2.21 -11.22
N PRO A 953 20.47 -3.36 -11.64
CA PRO A 953 20.79 -4.45 -10.72
C PRO A 953 21.91 -4.04 -9.74
N ALA A 954 22.08 -4.81 -8.66
CA ALA A 954 23.15 -4.57 -7.68
C ALA A 954 24.55 -4.89 -8.25
N SER A 955 24.62 -5.70 -9.31
CA SER A 955 25.84 -6.10 -10.01
C SER A 955 26.34 -5.06 -11.02
N ILE A 956 25.59 -4.00 -11.34
CA ILE A 956 25.86 -3.15 -12.52
C ILE A 956 27.27 -2.54 -12.57
N LEU A 957 27.87 -2.20 -11.41
CA LEU A 957 29.24 -1.65 -11.33
C LEU A 957 30.34 -2.74 -11.37
N PHE A 958 29.96 -4.01 -11.29
CA PHE A 958 30.83 -5.16 -11.55
C PHE A 958 30.70 -5.63 -13.00
N ASP A 959 29.48 -5.59 -13.55
CA ASP A 959 29.16 -5.96 -14.93
C ASP A 959 29.77 -4.95 -15.93
N TYR A 960 29.78 -3.66 -15.56
CA TYR A 960 30.39 -2.55 -16.29
C TYR A 960 31.44 -1.88 -15.39
N PRO A 961 32.71 -2.34 -15.38
CA PRO A 961 33.67 -2.03 -14.31
C PRO A 961 34.34 -0.66 -14.41
N THR A 962 34.19 0.07 -15.52
CA THR A 962 34.73 1.44 -15.71
C THR A 962 33.62 2.47 -15.96
N LEU A 963 33.95 3.76 -15.85
CA LEU A 963 33.06 4.84 -16.24
C LEU A 963 32.66 4.77 -17.72
N ARG A 964 33.56 4.33 -18.60
CA ARG A 964 33.26 4.18 -20.02
C ARG A 964 32.28 3.04 -20.27
N ASP A 965 32.53 1.85 -19.73
CA ASP A 965 31.64 0.70 -19.89
C ASP A 965 30.22 1.03 -19.39
N LEU A 966 30.12 1.74 -18.27
CA LEU A 966 28.84 2.18 -17.71
C LEU A 966 28.19 3.30 -18.52
N ALA A 967 28.97 4.23 -19.08
CA ALA A 967 28.45 5.27 -19.98
C ALA A 967 27.87 4.66 -21.25
N ASP A 968 28.58 3.71 -21.86
CA ASP A 968 28.18 3.04 -23.09
C ASP A 968 26.90 2.19 -22.83
N HIS A 969 26.83 1.47 -21.71
CA HIS A 969 25.62 0.75 -21.30
C HIS A 969 24.42 1.67 -21.00
N LEU A 970 24.63 2.82 -20.37
CA LEU A 970 23.56 3.78 -20.13
C LEU A 970 23.12 4.48 -21.43
N HIS A 971 24.04 4.73 -22.36
CA HIS A 971 23.70 5.22 -23.70
C HIS A 971 22.83 4.19 -24.44
N GLU A 972 23.21 2.92 -24.42
CA GLU A 972 22.43 1.80 -24.96
C GLU A 972 21.04 1.70 -24.30
N ARG A 973 20.94 1.86 -22.97
CA ARG A 973 19.65 1.78 -22.27
C ARG A 973 18.73 3.02 -22.39
N ILE A 974 19.27 4.19 -22.70
CA ILE A 974 18.50 5.45 -22.79
C ILE A 974 18.20 5.85 -24.25
N VAL A 975 19.09 5.50 -25.17
CA VAL A 975 19.00 5.85 -26.60
C VAL A 975 18.87 4.61 -27.48
N GLY A 976 19.55 3.52 -27.14
CA GLY A 976 19.63 2.28 -27.92
C GLY A 976 18.56 1.23 -27.61
N ALA A 977 17.32 1.63 -27.31
CA ALA A 977 16.24 0.74 -26.86
C ALA A 977 15.68 -0.24 -27.93
N PHE A 978 16.48 -0.64 -28.92
CA PHE A 978 16.21 -1.71 -29.88
C PHE A 978 17.53 -2.42 -30.30
N ALA A 979 17.62 -3.73 -30.03
CA ALA A 979 18.67 -4.73 -30.37
C ALA A 979 19.63 -5.17 -29.22
N PRO A 980 20.23 -6.40 -29.26
CA PRO A 980 20.59 -7.16 -28.05
C PRO A 980 22.09 -7.52 -27.86
N ALA A 981 22.48 -7.81 -26.61
CA ALA A 981 23.80 -8.34 -26.21
C ALA A 981 23.69 -9.22 -24.92
N PRO A 982 24.76 -9.92 -24.42
CA PRO A 982 24.78 -11.38 -24.42
C PRO A 982 24.88 -12.08 -23.04
N ALA A 983 24.79 -13.42 -23.04
CA ALA A 983 24.70 -14.27 -21.84
C ALA A 983 26.05 -14.62 -21.17
N PRO A 984 26.09 -14.80 -19.84
CA PRO A 984 27.21 -15.38 -19.10
C PRO A 984 27.10 -16.92 -18.93
N ALA A 985 28.25 -17.57 -18.74
CA ALA A 985 28.41 -19.03 -18.60
C ALA A 985 28.92 -19.42 -17.18
N PRO A 986 28.92 -20.72 -16.78
CA PRO A 986 28.57 -21.12 -15.41
C PRO A 986 29.72 -21.53 -14.47
N ALA A 987 29.38 -21.82 -13.21
CA ALA A 987 30.25 -22.43 -12.20
C ALA A 987 29.55 -23.64 -11.50
N SER A 988 30.34 -24.50 -10.85
CA SER A 988 30.11 -25.96 -10.76
C SER A 988 29.80 -26.58 -9.39
N ASP A 989 28.95 -27.62 -9.41
CA ASP A 989 28.83 -28.86 -8.60
C ASP A 989 29.48 -29.06 -7.21
N ALA A 990 28.70 -29.68 -6.30
CA ALA A 990 29.14 -30.77 -5.42
C ALA A 990 27.96 -31.67 -4.89
N SER A 991 28.16 -33.00 -4.81
CA SER A 991 27.19 -34.07 -4.42
C SER A 991 27.44 -34.59 -2.96
N ALA A 992 26.67 -35.44 -2.26
CA ALA A 992 25.63 -36.46 -2.57
C ALA A 992 24.65 -36.66 -1.37
N ALA A 993 23.43 -37.23 -1.46
CA ALA A 993 23.00 -38.67 -1.51
C ALA A 993 23.45 -39.54 -0.29
N VAL A 994 22.73 -40.57 0.21
CA VAL A 994 21.67 -41.49 -0.32
C VAL A 994 20.59 -41.83 0.77
N ALA A 995 19.49 -42.49 0.37
CA ALA A 995 18.24 -42.88 1.06
C ALA A 995 18.26 -43.98 2.18
N GLY A 996 17.10 -44.17 2.85
CA GLY A 996 16.76 -45.37 3.65
C GLY A 996 15.41 -45.30 4.41
N SER A 997 14.51 -46.26 4.18
CA SER A 997 13.13 -46.40 4.74
C SER A 997 12.78 -47.91 4.88
N PRO A 998 11.61 -48.38 5.40
CA PRO A 998 10.38 -47.68 5.84
C PRO A 998 9.80 -48.14 7.20
N GLY A 999 8.68 -47.54 7.64
CA GLY A 999 7.77 -48.15 8.64
C GLY A 999 6.91 -47.16 9.42
N ALA A 1000 5.61 -47.06 9.11
CA ALA A 1000 4.69 -46.13 9.75
C ALA A 1000 4.27 -46.54 11.17
N THR A 1001 4.20 -45.55 12.09
CA THR A 1001 3.18 -45.41 13.16
C THR A 1001 3.31 -44.00 13.77
N ALA A 1002 2.19 -43.38 14.15
CA ALA A 1002 2.08 -42.02 14.68
C ALA A 1002 3.12 -41.61 15.74
N VAL A 1003 3.66 -40.39 15.62
CA VAL A 1003 4.63 -39.74 16.54
C VAL A 1003 4.31 -38.23 16.67
N ASP A 1004 4.80 -37.63 17.76
CA ASP A 1004 4.87 -36.19 18.06
C ASP A 1004 5.43 -35.31 16.91
N ASP A 1005 5.24 -33.99 17.02
CA ASP A 1005 5.62 -32.88 16.12
C ASP A 1005 7.12 -32.80 15.66
N ASP A 1006 7.96 -33.77 16.01
CA ASP A 1006 9.42 -33.81 15.74
C ASP A 1006 9.87 -35.00 14.83
N ASP A 1007 8.96 -35.80 14.25
CA ASP A 1007 9.31 -36.97 13.42
C ASP A 1007 9.68 -36.58 11.96
N PRO A 1008 10.90 -36.86 11.47
CA PRO A 1008 11.35 -36.43 10.14
C PRO A 1008 10.74 -37.24 8.98
N VAL A 1009 10.40 -36.55 7.88
CA VAL A 1009 9.84 -37.17 6.66
C VAL A 1009 10.87 -38.06 5.96
N ALA A 1010 10.57 -39.36 5.83
CA ALA A 1010 11.43 -40.34 5.18
C ALA A 1010 11.07 -40.57 3.70
N ILE A 1011 12.07 -40.54 2.80
CA ILE A 1011 11.89 -40.89 1.38
C ILE A 1011 11.87 -42.43 1.28
N VAL A 1012 10.68 -43.01 1.00
CA VAL A 1012 10.47 -44.47 0.99
C VAL A 1012 10.66 -45.14 -0.36
N GLY A 1013 10.60 -44.35 -1.44
CA GLY A 1013 10.75 -44.80 -2.82
C GLY A 1013 11.05 -43.61 -3.72
N MET A 1014 11.60 -43.87 -4.90
CA MET A 1014 11.88 -42.86 -5.93
C MET A 1014 11.93 -43.54 -7.30
N ALA A 1015 11.46 -42.84 -8.31
CA ALA A 1015 11.55 -43.20 -9.71
C ALA A 1015 11.84 -41.92 -10.53
N CYS A 1016 12.37 -42.09 -11.74
CA CYS A 1016 12.68 -40.96 -12.62
C CYS A 1016 12.74 -41.40 -14.08
N ARG A 1017 12.18 -40.59 -14.98
CA ARG A 1017 12.40 -40.67 -16.43
C ARG A 1017 13.07 -39.37 -16.86
N LEU A 1018 14.29 -39.45 -17.35
CA LEU A 1018 15.16 -38.30 -17.62
C LEU A 1018 15.84 -38.41 -19.00
N PRO A 1019 16.33 -37.30 -19.58
CA PRO A 1019 17.06 -37.31 -20.84
C PRO A 1019 18.26 -38.27 -20.84
N GLY A 1020 18.72 -38.66 -22.03
CA GLY A 1020 19.81 -39.62 -22.19
C GLY A 1020 19.40 -41.09 -21.97
N GLY A 1021 18.10 -41.39 -21.86
CA GLY A 1021 17.58 -42.74 -21.65
C GLY A 1021 17.65 -43.22 -20.20
N ILE A 1022 17.73 -42.29 -19.25
CA ILE A 1022 17.77 -42.58 -17.81
C ILE A 1022 16.35 -42.87 -17.32
N ASP A 1023 16.09 -44.11 -16.91
CA ASP A 1023 14.76 -44.57 -16.48
C ASP A 1023 14.67 -45.07 -15.03
N SER A 1024 15.77 -44.94 -14.27
CA SER A 1024 15.84 -45.38 -12.88
C SER A 1024 16.85 -44.56 -12.07
N PRO A 1025 16.66 -44.44 -10.74
CA PRO A 1025 17.59 -43.72 -9.88
C PRO A 1025 19.03 -44.26 -9.91
N GLN A 1026 19.21 -45.55 -10.20
CA GLN A 1026 20.55 -46.13 -10.37
C GLN A 1026 21.23 -45.61 -11.64
N GLN A 1027 20.51 -45.53 -12.77
CA GLN A 1027 21.05 -44.95 -14.00
C GLN A 1027 21.31 -43.44 -13.86
N LEU A 1028 20.47 -42.72 -13.11
CA LEU A 1028 20.73 -41.32 -12.76
C LEU A 1028 22.05 -41.20 -11.98
N TRP A 1029 22.24 -42.05 -10.95
CA TRP A 1029 23.50 -42.09 -10.20
C TRP A 1029 24.70 -42.41 -11.11
N ASP A 1030 24.59 -43.43 -11.97
CA ASP A 1030 25.68 -43.85 -12.85
C ASP A 1030 26.03 -42.74 -13.87
N ALA A 1031 25.03 -42.03 -14.40
CA ALA A 1031 25.21 -40.89 -15.31
C ALA A 1031 25.88 -39.69 -14.62
N LEU A 1032 25.45 -39.35 -13.40
CA LEU A 1032 26.07 -38.29 -12.60
C LEU A 1032 27.52 -38.65 -12.22
N ALA A 1033 27.77 -39.89 -11.81
CA ALA A 1033 29.10 -40.38 -11.45
C ALA A 1033 30.07 -40.44 -12.66
N ALA A 1034 29.53 -40.60 -13.87
CA ALA A 1034 30.28 -40.59 -15.12
C ALA A 1034 30.39 -39.20 -15.79
N GLY A 1035 29.70 -38.17 -15.28
CA GLY A 1035 29.71 -36.82 -15.84
C GLY A 1035 29.03 -36.70 -17.21
N VAL A 1036 27.91 -37.42 -17.41
CA VAL A 1036 27.21 -37.49 -18.71
C VAL A 1036 26.40 -36.22 -18.99
N ASP A 1037 26.70 -35.52 -20.10
CA ASP A 1037 25.79 -34.54 -20.72
C ASP A 1037 24.65 -35.29 -21.42
N ALA A 1038 23.45 -35.19 -20.87
CA ALA A 1038 22.24 -35.84 -21.39
C ALA A 1038 21.45 -34.98 -22.41
N THR A 1039 22.00 -33.84 -22.85
CA THR A 1039 21.35 -32.99 -23.86
C THR A 1039 21.55 -33.53 -25.28
N SER A 1040 20.53 -33.42 -26.12
CA SER A 1040 20.57 -33.79 -27.55
C SER A 1040 20.16 -32.60 -28.41
N ASP A 1041 20.26 -32.77 -29.73
CA ASP A 1041 19.53 -31.92 -30.67
C ASP A 1041 18.01 -32.10 -30.50
N PHE A 1042 17.23 -31.19 -31.07
CA PHE A 1042 15.76 -31.23 -31.00
C PHE A 1042 15.16 -32.53 -31.60
N PRO A 1043 14.13 -33.11 -30.96
CA PRO A 1043 13.48 -34.33 -31.41
C PRO A 1043 12.65 -34.12 -32.70
N GLU A 1044 12.81 -35.02 -33.66
CA GLU A 1044 12.07 -35.01 -34.93
C GLU A 1044 10.63 -35.57 -34.78
N ASP A 1045 10.33 -36.27 -33.68
CA ASP A 1045 9.08 -37.00 -33.41
C ASP A 1045 8.05 -36.20 -32.57
N ARG A 1046 8.26 -34.88 -32.41
CA ARG A 1046 7.29 -33.96 -31.74
C ARG A 1046 6.43 -33.15 -32.73
N GLY A 1047 6.61 -33.35 -34.03
CA GLY A 1047 5.86 -32.63 -35.08
C GLY A 1047 6.24 -31.15 -35.24
N TRP A 1048 7.38 -30.73 -34.70
CA TRP A 1048 7.87 -29.36 -34.78
C TRP A 1048 8.42 -29.03 -36.18
N ASP A 1049 8.20 -27.80 -36.64
CA ASP A 1049 8.85 -27.27 -37.85
C ASP A 1049 10.30 -26.86 -37.54
N LEU A 1050 11.17 -27.85 -37.37
CA LEU A 1050 12.59 -27.65 -37.04
C LEU A 1050 13.36 -26.81 -38.08
N ALA A 1051 12.81 -26.63 -39.29
CA ALA A 1051 13.43 -25.81 -40.33
C ALA A 1051 13.22 -24.31 -40.07
N ASN A 1052 12.04 -23.92 -39.56
CA ASN A 1052 11.69 -22.52 -39.28
C ASN A 1052 11.76 -22.15 -37.78
N LEU A 1053 11.88 -23.13 -36.87
CA LEU A 1053 11.94 -22.92 -35.42
C LEU A 1053 13.25 -22.28 -34.93
N PHE A 1054 14.33 -22.27 -35.72
CA PHE A 1054 15.64 -21.73 -35.30
C PHE A 1054 16.06 -20.50 -36.10
N ASP A 1055 16.47 -19.46 -35.38
CA ASP A 1055 17.24 -18.32 -35.90
C ASP A 1055 18.40 -18.02 -34.95
N PRO A 1056 19.63 -17.78 -35.42
CA PRO A 1056 20.74 -17.36 -34.56
C PRO A 1056 20.54 -15.98 -33.93
N ASP A 1057 19.66 -15.13 -34.45
CA ASP A 1057 19.29 -13.85 -33.84
C ASP A 1057 18.15 -14.05 -32.82
N PRO A 1058 18.40 -13.88 -31.50
CA PRO A 1058 17.36 -13.99 -30.48
C PRO A 1058 16.27 -12.92 -30.60
N ALA A 1059 16.45 -11.89 -31.42
CA ALA A 1059 15.41 -10.89 -31.71
C ALA A 1059 14.39 -11.35 -32.77
N ASN A 1060 14.59 -12.46 -33.49
CA ASN A 1060 13.62 -12.94 -34.49
C ASN A 1060 12.42 -13.64 -33.81
N PRO A 1061 11.21 -13.05 -33.81
CA PRO A 1061 10.10 -13.54 -32.98
C PRO A 1061 9.60 -14.93 -33.40
N GLY A 1062 9.24 -15.75 -32.42
CA GLY A 1062 8.71 -17.11 -32.66
C GLY A 1062 9.78 -18.16 -32.98
N THR A 1063 11.07 -17.82 -32.89
CA THR A 1063 12.20 -18.73 -33.10
C THR A 1063 13.01 -18.94 -31.81
N THR A 1064 13.92 -19.90 -31.81
CA THR A 1064 14.89 -20.15 -30.74
C THR A 1064 16.32 -20.07 -31.28
N TYR A 1065 17.20 -19.42 -30.52
CA TYR A 1065 18.64 -19.31 -30.78
C TYR A 1065 19.45 -20.53 -30.33
N THR A 1066 18.80 -21.55 -29.76
CA THR A 1066 19.40 -22.88 -29.47
C THR A 1066 18.67 -23.99 -30.23
N ARG A 1067 19.41 -25.06 -30.55
CA ARG A 1067 18.90 -26.33 -31.14
C ARG A 1067 19.08 -27.53 -30.20
N ARG A 1068 19.61 -27.33 -28.99
CA ARG A 1068 19.88 -28.40 -28.02
C ARG A 1068 19.09 -28.22 -26.73
N GLY A 1069 18.73 -29.34 -26.12
CA GLY A 1069 17.97 -29.42 -24.87
C GLY A 1069 17.96 -30.85 -24.32
N GLY A 1070 17.40 -31.05 -23.13
CA GLY A 1070 17.17 -32.38 -22.56
C GLY A 1070 15.82 -32.92 -22.98
N PHE A 1071 15.78 -34.03 -23.72
CA PHE A 1071 14.54 -34.62 -24.23
C PHE A 1071 14.39 -36.09 -23.84
N LEU A 1072 13.14 -36.50 -23.58
CA LEU A 1072 12.78 -37.91 -23.44
C LEU A 1072 12.55 -38.51 -24.84
N SER A 1073 13.21 -39.65 -25.11
CA SER A 1073 13.17 -40.33 -26.40
C SER A 1073 11.84 -41.02 -26.71
N ALA A 1074 11.04 -41.33 -25.68
CA ALA A 1074 9.80 -42.10 -25.77
C ALA A 1074 8.56 -41.30 -25.29
N ALA A 1075 8.60 -39.96 -25.32
CA ALA A 1075 7.51 -39.13 -24.77
C ALA A 1075 6.15 -39.29 -25.48
N GLY A 1076 6.10 -39.96 -26.64
CA GLY A 1076 4.86 -40.30 -27.34
C GLY A 1076 4.23 -41.63 -26.91
N ASP A 1077 5.01 -42.52 -26.30
CA ASP A 1077 4.62 -43.89 -25.96
C ASP A 1077 3.81 -43.92 -24.65
N PHE A 1078 2.95 -44.94 -24.48
CA PHE A 1078 2.18 -45.20 -23.25
C PHE A 1078 1.53 -46.59 -23.24
N ASP A 1079 1.71 -47.38 -22.18
CA ASP A 1079 1.05 -48.68 -21.97
C ASP A 1079 -0.36 -48.51 -21.40
N ALA A 1080 -1.28 -48.04 -22.26
CA ALA A 1080 -2.67 -47.82 -21.88
C ALA A 1080 -3.38 -49.10 -21.38
N GLU A 1081 -2.98 -50.29 -21.85
CA GLU A 1081 -3.60 -51.56 -21.43
C GLU A 1081 -3.26 -51.89 -19.97
N PHE A 1082 -2.01 -51.64 -19.54
CA PHE A 1082 -1.60 -51.82 -18.15
C PHE A 1082 -2.40 -50.96 -17.16
N PHE A 1083 -2.70 -49.70 -17.51
CA PHE A 1083 -3.51 -48.80 -16.68
C PHE A 1083 -5.04 -48.97 -16.87
N GLY A 1084 -5.49 -49.88 -17.74
CA GLY A 1084 -6.90 -50.08 -18.06
C GLY A 1084 -7.55 -48.92 -18.85
N ILE A 1085 -6.74 -48.02 -19.42
CA ILE A 1085 -7.17 -46.82 -20.14
C ILE A 1085 -7.50 -47.19 -21.59
N SER A 1086 -8.59 -46.65 -22.14
CA SER A 1086 -8.97 -46.96 -23.52
C SER A 1086 -8.01 -46.32 -24.53
N PRO A 1087 -7.71 -46.96 -25.69
CA PRO A 1087 -6.83 -46.35 -26.70
C PRO A 1087 -7.32 -44.98 -27.22
N ARG A 1088 -8.63 -44.70 -27.15
CA ARG A 1088 -9.21 -43.41 -27.51
C ARG A 1088 -8.91 -42.33 -26.48
N GLU A 1089 -8.90 -42.70 -25.21
CA GLU A 1089 -8.60 -41.81 -24.07
C GLU A 1089 -7.10 -41.55 -23.99
N ALA A 1090 -6.27 -42.59 -24.07
CA ALA A 1090 -4.81 -42.48 -24.15
C ALA A 1090 -4.34 -41.56 -25.30
N ALA A 1091 -5.03 -41.59 -26.45
CA ALA A 1091 -4.75 -40.70 -27.58
C ALA A 1091 -5.18 -39.23 -27.36
N ALA A 1092 -6.04 -38.97 -26.36
CA ALA A 1092 -6.47 -37.62 -25.96
C ALA A 1092 -5.74 -37.11 -24.71
N MET A 1093 -5.03 -37.97 -23.97
CA MET A 1093 -4.24 -37.59 -22.80
C MET A 1093 -2.97 -36.83 -23.17
N ASP A 1094 -2.66 -35.81 -22.37
CA ASP A 1094 -1.40 -35.08 -22.48
C ASP A 1094 -0.20 -36.04 -22.23
N PRO A 1095 0.89 -35.94 -23.02
CA PRO A 1095 2.11 -36.72 -22.79
C PRO A 1095 2.65 -36.66 -21.36
N GLN A 1096 2.50 -35.54 -20.65
CA GLN A 1096 2.95 -35.39 -19.26
C GLN A 1096 2.10 -36.22 -18.28
N GLN A 1097 0.80 -36.36 -18.52
CA GLN A 1097 -0.08 -37.23 -17.73
C GLN A 1097 0.32 -38.70 -17.91
N ARG A 1098 0.59 -39.09 -19.15
CA ARG A 1098 1.05 -40.45 -19.50
C ARG A 1098 2.41 -40.78 -18.88
N LEU A 1099 3.36 -39.84 -18.98
CA LEU A 1099 4.67 -39.95 -18.35
C LEU A 1099 4.59 -40.09 -16.82
N LEU A 1100 3.72 -39.33 -16.16
CA LEU A 1100 3.56 -39.37 -14.70
C LEU A 1100 2.98 -40.70 -14.21
N LEU A 1101 2.11 -41.35 -15.00
CA LEU A 1101 1.59 -42.68 -14.66
C LEU A 1101 2.64 -43.79 -14.83
N GLU A 1102 3.60 -43.63 -15.74
CA GLU A 1102 4.67 -44.60 -16.04
C GLU A 1102 5.99 -44.41 -15.27
N THR A 1103 6.03 -43.45 -14.34
CA THR A 1103 7.23 -43.12 -13.55
C THR A 1103 7.09 -43.58 -12.10
#